data_AF-A0A5B9P4H1-F1
#
_entry.id   AF-A0A5B9P4H1-F1
#
_cell.length_a   1.000
_cell.length_b   1.000
_cell.length_c   1.000
_cell.angle_alpha   90.00
_cell.angle_beta   90.00
_cell.angle_gamma   90.00
#
_symmetry.space_group_name_H-M   'P 1'
#
loop_
_entity.id
_entity.type
_entity.pdbx_description
1 polymer ?
#
loop_
_entity_poly.entity_id
_entity_poly.type
_entity_poly.pdbx_seq_one_letter_code
_entity_poly.pdbx_strand_id
1 'polypeptide(L)'
;MKSKKSRRSNRRVVSGTTNYQSLETRRLLATASYNAGALIVDFGSANDSAIVDVNGSGNVTVNGNDQISVDDTPTTVAASSVDFFVAYGTADVGQDLSLVATLPELERIDIADVDVISLQGDYDVDSVSLTGATVISQSAGSALMVSGLTTIGATGNVSLGSVANDFGDRVSVIGNDVLLREANSIQLGTVTTTGNFQVEASHIGSLLSPIVVAGDTTFSAVDGVSMLESSIDTHNLTVYSSDDFSNVGMHELIVSGDLSLTGGSVSGRATWTVSGNTTVTSIGLRDLTGDAIALGGVDISTTDYTVSAPFGDVVLGDATASGDTSVEGLRIRIEPTGGSGGESDGLASSNGDGATFSVDGATTIMATAFLDAENATINSNDLTIVTSFTDVILGTATTVTGDLMISSGGMVEGGTVSVGGSAEIDSVRDIALNLIADGNSRLESGGDILLEGLSSDSATLIADGAVANLDNAALVIQNNLTIEADSASLGDMSNDSFTATRIKATVDNALEIEQESNVRLLNISAGSLAVSSTGTITNRNDATIDVVGDAEFSGTNITIGQTVEDTFNAGRLSFNASNTVQITENSATEIFSANTAHIVAINTEGDLTDDDNASIDVAFSTLFEGANVTIGDSATDSFNTRTLSFSSPGHVDVSQDSRIFLTNANDSNQLSLSTPVSVLDSPTTQVNVAGEVSFDTPYLNLGDSDSDQFNAGSVSFNTSDTVNLTEDSNTVFSGNSDVRLAIIHAGGSLSTAVNASVQATSASLYATDDILLGTEAGDFVDIDRLQFNSPEDVTVEQDDSLYFFGNNTAKNLTLLADGAIGDSGTASFSIADHTWLGGNTIWIGEKSTDTFNTGTLTFVATGNVVIGEDSLMMIRGNNTAYNLTLTASSVIADDDNAETVVQKFATFTADSVYIGDSLTDCFEIVDGPTNFEVNAITSSVTVGC
;
A
#
# COMPACT_ATOMS: atom_id res chain seq x y z
N MET A 1 -10.28 -105.80 -16.04
CA MET A 1 -10.03 -104.47 -16.63
C MET A 1 -9.53 -103.57 -15.50
N LYS A 2 -8.39 -102.87 -15.47
CA LYS A 2 -7.17 -102.66 -16.26
C LYS A 2 -6.07 -102.44 -15.18
N SER A 3 -4.88 -103.05 -15.27
CA SER A 3 -3.61 -102.38 -15.64
C SER A 3 -3.37 -101.06 -14.87
N LYS A 4 -2.28 -100.85 -14.12
CA LYS A 4 -0.87 -101.02 -14.53
C LYS A 4 0.09 -100.98 -13.32
N LYS A 5 1.23 -101.64 -13.52
CA LYS A 5 2.38 -101.90 -12.64
C LYS A 5 3.05 -100.62 -12.09
N SER A 6 3.46 -100.66 -10.82
CA SER A 6 4.65 -99.96 -10.30
C SER A 6 5.50 -100.94 -9.47
N ARG A 7 6.82 -100.76 -9.55
CA ARG A 7 7.89 -101.73 -9.21
C ARG A 7 8.14 -101.85 -7.71
N ARG A 8 8.43 -103.08 -7.28
CA ARG A 8 8.96 -103.48 -5.96
C ARG A 8 10.43 -103.07 -5.80
N SER A 9 10.80 -102.60 -4.59
CA SER A 9 11.98 -103.09 -3.87
C SER A 9 11.84 -102.87 -2.35
N ASN A 10 11.35 -103.91 -1.68
CA ASN A 10 11.53 -104.35 -0.29
C ASN A 10 12.06 -103.40 0.80
N ARG A 11 11.22 -103.11 1.81
CA ARG A 11 11.46 -103.57 3.20
C ARG A 11 10.13 -103.81 3.93
N ARG A 12 10.18 -104.71 4.91
CA ARG A 12 9.18 -105.72 5.24
C ARG A 12 8.23 -105.24 6.35
N VAL A 13 6.93 -105.52 6.15
CA VAL A 13 5.78 -105.25 7.03
C VAL A 13 5.60 -106.37 8.07
N VAL A 14 5.42 -105.98 9.35
CA VAL A 14 4.45 -106.41 10.42
C VAL A 14 4.37 -107.94 10.70
N SER A 15 4.26 -108.48 11.93
CA SER A 15 3.41 -108.11 13.08
C SER A 15 3.84 -108.84 14.35
N GLY A 16 3.48 -108.32 15.52
CA GLY A 16 3.32 -109.17 16.69
C GLY A 16 3.14 -108.45 18.02
N THR A 17 1.91 -108.02 18.29
CA THR A 17 1.23 -108.02 19.61
C THR A 17 1.86 -107.28 20.79
N THR A 18 1.13 -106.24 21.20
CA THR A 18 1.25 -105.39 22.39
C THR A 18 1.34 -106.16 23.70
N ASN A 19 2.32 -105.81 24.55
CA ASN A 19 2.36 -106.18 25.96
C ASN A 19 2.50 -104.91 26.82
N TYR A 20 1.48 -104.66 27.63
CA TYR A 20 1.26 -103.49 28.49
C TYR A 20 2.12 -103.54 29.78
N GLN A 21 3.39 -103.96 29.69
CA GLN A 21 4.31 -104.06 30.84
C GLN A 21 5.74 -103.51 30.56
N SER A 22 5.93 -102.72 29.50
CA SER A 22 7.25 -102.20 29.11
C SER A 22 7.38 -100.68 29.08
N LEU A 23 6.40 -99.95 29.62
CA LEU A 23 6.45 -98.49 29.76
C LEU A 23 6.69 -98.02 31.21
N GLU A 24 6.60 -98.90 32.21
CA GLU A 24 6.92 -98.60 33.62
C GLU A 24 8.30 -99.13 34.09
N THR A 25 9.07 -99.79 33.21
CA THR A 25 10.30 -100.51 33.61
C THR A 25 11.58 -100.04 32.88
N ARG A 26 11.57 -98.86 32.23
CA ARG A 26 12.79 -98.27 31.62
C ARG A 26 13.46 -97.20 32.51
N ARG A 27 13.20 -97.18 33.82
CA ARG A 27 14.13 -96.62 34.82
C ARG A 27 15.25 -97.65 35.07
N LEU A 28 16.26 -97.67 34.21
CA LEU A 28 17.43 -98.53 34.41
C LEU A 28 18.44 -97.77 35.29
N LEU A 29 18.56 -98.22 36.55
CA LEU A 29 19.53 -97.69 37.52
C LEU A 29 20.97 -97.90 37.00
N ALA A 30 21.77 -96.83 36.98
CA ALA A 30 23.20 -96.92 36.78
C ALA A 30 23.86 -97.54 38.03
N THR A 31 24.86 -98.39 37.84
CA THR A 31 25.69 -98.92 38.93
C THR A 31 26.89 -98.03 39.16
N ALA A 32 27.00 -97.45 40.37
CA ALA A 32 28.14 -96.68 40.81
C ALA A 32 29.07 -97.52 41.70
N SER A 33 30.38 -97.45 41.46
CA SER A 33 31.42 -98.11 42.28
C SER A 33 32.55 -97.13 42.60
N TYR A 34 32.88 -97.02 43.88
CA TYR A 34 33.97 -96.17 44.37
C TYR A 34 35.26 -96.98 44.52
N ASN A 35 36.35 -96.54 43.86
CA ASN A 35 37.67 -97.12 44.11
C ASN A 35 38.76 -96.05 44.03
N ALA A 36 39.52 -95.89 45.13
CA ALA A 36 40.67 -95.01 45.25
C ALA A 36 40.45 -93.53 44.83
N GLY A 37 39.37 -92.90 45.29
CA GLY A 37 39.19 -91.45 45.14
C GLY A 37 38.52 -91.00 43.84
N ALA A 38 38.02 -91.93 43.02
CA ALA A 38 37.17 -91.63 41.87
C ALA A 38 35.88 -92.47 41.92
N LEU A 39 34.73 -91.82 41.69
CA LEU A 39 33.45 -92.47 41.42
C LEU A 39 33.25 -92.51 39.91
N ILE A 40 33.17 -93.71 39.33
CA ILE A 40 32.89 -93.92 37.91
C ILE A 40 31.47 -94.49 37.79
N VAL A 41 30.62 -93.81 37.05
CA VAL A 41 29.25 -94.25 36.71
C VAL A 41 29.14 -94.29 35.19
N ASP A 42 28.81 -95.46 34.65
CA ASP A 42 28.70 -95.74 33.22
C ASP A 42 27.23 -95.87 32.85
N PHE A 43 26.71 -94.99 31.98
CA PHE A 43 25.35 -95.08 31.47
C PHE A 43 25.37 -95.87 30.15
N GLY A 44 24.63 -96.98 30.10
CA GLY A 44 24.40 -97.72 28.86
C GLY A 44 23.60 -96.89 27.86
N SER A 45 23.99 -96.98 26.59
CA SER A 45 23.67 -96.10 25.44
C SER A 45 22.19 -95.95 25.00
N ALA A 46 21.21 -95.75 25.90
CA ALA A 46 19.79 -95.56 25.51
C ALA A 46 18.86 -94.98 26.60
N ASN A 47 19.20 -93.84 27.24
CA ASN A 47 18.31 -93.16 28.18
C ASN A 47 17.91 -91.77 27.65
N ASP A 48 16.65 -91.63 27.24
CA ASP A 48 16.15 -90.47 26.48
C ASP A 48 15.81 -89.24 27.36
N SER A 49 15.79 -89.33 28.70
CA SER A 49 15.35 -88.21 29.57
C SER A 49 16.09 -88.09 30.91
N ALA A 50 16.50 -86.87 31.29
CA ALA A 50 16.91 -86.50 32.64
C ALA A 50 15.80 -85.67 33.32
N ILE A 51 15.16 -86.24 34.34
CA ILE A 51 14.17 -85.54 35.19
C ILE A 51 14.84 -85.28 36.53
N VAL A 52 15.07 -84.02 36.88
CA VAL A 52 15.66 -83.61 38.15
C VAL A 52 14.56 -83.08 39.06
N ASP A 53 14.27 -83.82 40.13
CA ASP A 53 13.37 -83.39 41.20
C ASP A 53 14.19 -82.68 42.28
N VAL A 54 14.02 -81.36 42.38
CA VAL A 54 14.82 -80.46 43.24
C VAL A 54 14.10 -80.34 44.59
N ASN A 55 14.30 -81.33 45.47
CA ASN A 55 13.68 -81.40 46.81
C ASN A 55 14.74 -81.20 47.92
N GLY A 56 15.16 -79.96 48.19
CA GLY A 56 16.08 -79.63 49.30
C GLY A 56 16.74 -78.25 49.19
N SER A 57 17.26 -77.71 50.30
CA SER A 57 17.73 -76.32 50.43
C SER A 57 19.19 -76.08 49.99
N GLY A 58 19.65 -76.64 48.87
CA GLY A 58 21.00 -76.36 48.38
C GLY A 58 21.18 -76.57 46.89
N ASN A 59 22.20 -75.91 46.35
CA ASN A 59 22.42 -75.74 44.92
C ASN A 59 22.55 -77.08 44.20
N VAL A 60 21.78 -77.27 43.13
CA VAL A 60 21.83 -78.47 42.29
C VAL A 60 22.62 -78.13 41.03
N THR A 61 23.88 -78.60 40.99
CA THR A 61 24.60 -78.73 39.73
C THR A 61 24.13 -80.02 39.08
N VAL A 62 23.42 -79.94 37.94
CA VAL A 62 22.84 -81.15 37.32
C VAL A 62 23.92 -81.97 36.66
N ASN A 63 24.28 -82.95 37.48
CA ASN A 63 25.29 -83.96 37.36
C ASN A 63 24.88 -85.29 36.68
N GLY A 64 23.77 -85.36 35.93
CA GLY A 64 23.23 -86.62 35.40
C GLY A 64 22.62 -87.60 36.45
N ASN A 65 21.32 -87.41 36.71
CA ASN A 65 20.29 -88.37 37.16
C ASN A 65 20.55 -89.36 38.33
N ASP A 66 20.56 -88.85 39.57
CA ASP A 66 19.79 -89.35 40.73
C ASP A 66 19.96 -88.36 41.90
N GLN A 67 18.92 -88.16 42.74
CA GLN A 67 18.83 -87.10 43.77
C GLN A 67 20.11 -86.93 44.62
N ILE A 68 20.79 -85.78 44.47
CA ILE A 68 21.91 -85.39 45.34
C ILE A 68 21.31 -84.64 46.54
N SER A 69 21.31 -85.30 47.70
CA SER A 69 21.03 -84.65 48.99
C SER A 69 22.15 -83.65 49.30
N VAL A 70 21.74 -82.49 49.80
CA VAL A 70 22.57 -81.41 50.38
C VAL A 70 23.62 -81.93 51.37
N ASP A 71 24.83 -82.16 50.88
CA ASP A 71 26.13 -81.86 51.51
C ASP A 71 27.27 -82.42 50.61
N ASP A 72 28.18 -81.53 50.20
CA ASP A 72 29.45 -81.72 49.47
C ASP A 72 29.51 -81.56 47.92
N THR A 73 30.59 -80.87 47.52
CA THR A 73 30.95 -80.14 46.28
C THR A 73 31.08 -80.94 44.96
N PRO A 74 31.06 -80.27 43.77
CA PRO A 74 30.71 -80.90 42.46
C PRO A 74 31.90 -81.48 41.67
N THR A 75 31.66 -82.52 40.84
CA THR A 75 32.43 -82.80 39.60
C THR A 75 31.58 -83.46 38.48
N THR A 76 32.05 -83.29 37.24
CA THR A 76 31.45 -83.22 35.87
C THR A 76 30.92 -84.49 35.18
N VAL A 77 29.92 -84.36 34.26
CA VAL A 77 29.28 -85.43 33.43
C VAL A 77 29.94 -85.37 32.07
N ALA A 78 30.32 -86.54 31.58
CA ALA A 78 30.51 -86.75 30.15
C ALA A 78 29.14 -87.07 29.53
N ALA A 79 28.60 -86.16 28.73
CA ALA A 79 27.33 -86.35 28.04
C ALA A 79 27.50 -87.37 26.91
N SER A 80 26.64 -88.39 26.88
CA SER A 80 26.40 -89.21 25.70
C SER A 80 24.89 -89.46 25.64
N SER A 81 24.23 -88.62 24.82
CA SER A 81 22.79 -88.53 24.48
C SER A 81 21.82 -88.31 25.65
N VAL A 82 21.46 -87.05 25.92
CA VAL A 82 20.25 -86.67 26.66
C VAL A 82 19.35 -85.98 25.65
N ASP A 83 18.09 -86.44 25.46
CA ASP A 83 17.13 -85.79 24.55
C ASP A 83 16.25 -84.77 25.31
N PHE A 84 15.92 -85.02 26.58
CA PHE A 84 15.15 -84.07 27.41
C PHE A 84 15.85 -83.72 28.71
N PHE A 85 15.91 -82.42 29.04
CA PHE A 85 16.28 -81.91 30.35
C PHE A 85 15.09 -81.22 30.99
N VAL A 86 14.59 -81.78 32.09
CA VAL A 86 13.44 -81.21 32.81
C VAL A 86 13.76 -81.08 34.29
N ALA A 87 13.59 -79.88 34.85
CA ALA A 87 13.78 -79.59 36.27
C ALA A 87 12.58 -78.79 36.82
N TYR A 88 11.92 -79.32 37.85
CA TYR A 88 10.83 -78.63 38.56
C TYR A 88 11.22 -78.48 40.02
N GLY A 89 11.36 -77.25 40.50
CA GLY A 89 11.48 -76.97 41.91
C GLY A 89 10.12 -76.90 42.62
N THR A 90 10.15 -76.77 43.94
CA THR A 90 8.96 -76.41 44.72
C THR A 90 8.91 -74.89 44.87
N ALA A 91 7.78 -74.27 44.52
CA ALA A 91 7.55 -72.84 44.70
C ALA A 91 7.94 -72.37 46.12
N ASP A 92 8.62 -71.23 46.21
CA ASP A 92 9.04 -70.54 47.45
C ASP A 92 10.20 -71.15 48.28
N VAL A 93 11.06 -72.01 47.71
CA VAL A 93 12.12 -72.73 48.48
C VAL A 93 13.58 -72.30 48.19
N GLY A 94 13.82 -71.27 47.35
CA GLY A 94 15.15 -70.61 47.25
C GLY A 94 16.28 -71.49 46.68
N GLN A 95 16.04 -72.24 45.60
CA GLN A 95 16.98 -73.24 45.06
C GLN A 95 17.73 -72.76 43.81
N ASP A 96 19.06 -72.71 43.83
CA ASP A 96 19.88 -72.39 42.64
C ASP A 96 20.19 -73.62 41.79
N LEU A 97 20.06 -73.48 40.47
CA LEU A 97 20.34 -74.48 39.45
C LEU A 97 21.44 -73.97 38.50
N SER A 98 22.56 -74.68 38.46
CA SER A 98 23.66 -74.40 37.53
C SER A 98 23.85 -75.56 36.56
N LEU A 99 23.68 -75.29 35.27
CA LEU A 99 24.02 -76.21 34.21
C LEU A 99 25.44 -75.86 33.73
N VAL A 100 26.38 -76.77 33.89
CA VAL A 100 27.80 -76.55 33.50
C VAL A 100 28.24 -77.49 32.37
N ALA A 101 27.44 -78.50 32.06
CA ALA A 101 27.72 -79.44 30.98
C ALA A 101 27.39 -78.83 29.61
N THR A 102 28.23 -79.11 28.62
CA THR A 102 27.90 -78.97 27.20
C THR A 102 26.99 -80.13 26.80
N LEU A 103 25.78 -79.84 26.33
CA LEU A 103 24.76 -80.81 25.95
C LEU A 103 24.36 -80.60 24.47
N PRO A 104 25.00 -81.32 23.54
CA PRO A 104 24.62 -81.29 22.13
C PRO A 104 23.39 -82.19 21.86
N GLU A 105 22.51 -81.78 20.93
CA GLU A 105 21.37 -82.55 20.39
C GLU A 105 20.22 -82.87 21.39
N LEU A 106 19.77 -81.89 22.17
CA LEU A 106 18.58 -82.00 23.02
C LEU A 106 17.28 -81.64 22.24
N GLU A 107 16.16 -82.29 22.54
CA GLU A 107 14.82 -81.88 22.10
C GLU A 107 14.26 -80.75 22.97
N ARG A 108 14.53 -80.73 24.28
CA ARG A 108 13.99 -79.67 25.16
C ARG A 108 14.73 -79.47 26.47
N ILE A 109 14.88 -78.20 26.87
CA ILE A 109 15.14 -77.76 28.25
C ILE A 109 13.84 -77.17 28.82
N ASP A 110 13.33 -77.73 29.91
CA ASP A 110 12.19 -77.18 30.65
C ASP A 110 12.54 -77.07 32.14
N ILE A 111 12.76 -75.86 32.62
CA ILE A 111 13.12 -75.54 34.00
C ILE A 111 12.01 -74.65 34.56
N ALA A 112 11.48 -75.00 35.73
CA ALA A 112 10.44 -74.23 36.40
C ALA A 112 10.64 -74.22 37.92
N ASP A 113 10.15 -73.15 38.58
CA ASP A 113 10.06 -73.01 40.04
C ASP A 113 11.39 -73.15 40.82
N VAL A 114 12.50 -72.67 40.24
CA VAL A 114 13.82 -72.54 40.90
C VAL A 114 14.10 -71.08 41.28
N ASP A 115 15.13 -70.79 42.08
CA ASP A 115 15.52 -69.42 42.48
C ASP A 115 16.51 -68.82 41.47
N VAL A 116 17.67 -69.43 41.25
CA VAL A 116 18.62 -68.98 40.21
C VAL A 116 18.81 -70.04 39.14
N ILE A 117 18.87 -69.65 37.87
CA ILE A 117 19.31 -70.47 36.74
C ILE A 117 20.64 -69.91 36.23
N SER A 118 21.67 -70.74 36.14
CA SER A 118 22.97 -70.38 35.57
C SER A 118 23.35 -71.35 34.46
N LEU A 119 23.38 -70.87 33.21
CA LEU A 119 23.75 -71.61 32.01
C LEU A 119 25.23 -71.39 31.72
N GLN A 120 26.08 -72.41 31.91
CA GLN A 120 27.54 -72.27 31.84
C GLN A 120 28.21 -73.14 30.76
N GLY A 121 27.49 -74.10 30.17
CA GLY A 121 27.96 -74.93 29.04
C GLY A 121 27.28 -74.56 27.72
N ASP A 122 27.64 -75.24 26.63
CA ASP A 122 26.97 -75.05 25.33
C ASP A 122 25.75 -75.98 25.21
N TYR A 123 24.61 -75.44 24.78
CA TYR A 123 23.35 -76.16 24.64
C TYR A 123 22.86 -76.07 23.20
N ASP A 124 22.61 -77.21 22.57
CA ASP A 124 21.95 -77.33 21.26
C ASP A 124 20.62 -78.05 21.49
N VAL A 125 19.50 -77.33 21.37
CA VAL A 125 18.18 -77.73 21.87
C VAL A 125 17.06 -77.41 20.87
N ASP A 126 16.00 -78.23 20.76
CA ASP A 126 14.84 -77.83 19.93
C ASP A 126 13.93 -76.80 20.60
N SER A 127 13.84 -76.77 21.93
CA SER A 127 13.02 -75.76 22.64
C SER A 127 13.51 -75.50 24.07
N VAL A 128 13.27 -74.27 24.54
CA VAL A 128 13.68 -73.82 25.87
C VAL A 128 12.50 -73.19 26.60
N SER A 129 12.28 -73.63 27.84
CA SER A 129 11.33 -73.06 28.80
C SER A 129 12.07 -72.87 30.12
N LEU A 130 12.26 -71.62 30.56
CA LEU A 130 12.95 -71.27 31.80
C LEU A 130 12.03 -70.37 32.64
N THR A 131 11.32 -70.92 33.61
CA THR A 131 10.27 -70.23 34.36
C THR A 131 10.48 -70.27 35.88
N GLY A 132 9.91 -69.33 36.62
CA GLY A 132 9.90 -69.31 38.08
C GLY A 132 11.18 -68.80 38.78
N ALA A 133 12.25 -68.49 38.05
CA ALA A 133 13.53 -68.00 38.59
C ALA A 133 13.49 -66.55 39.10
N THR A 134 14.25 -66.20 40.14
CA THR A 134 14.62 -64.82 40.48
C THR A 134 15.77 -64.31 39.61
N VAL A 135 16.71 -65.15 39.17
CA VAL A 135 17.79 -64.73 38.25
C VAL A 135 18.04 -65.82 37.20
N ILE A 136 18.22 -65.43 35.94
CA ILE A 136 18.70 -66.29 34.87
C ILE A 136 19.99 -65.67 34.32
N SER A 137 21.09 -66.41 34.37
CA SER A 137 22.42 -65.93 33.97
C SER A 137 23.09 -66.91 33.02
N GLN A 138 23.93 -66.38 32.14
CA GLN A 138 24.73 -67.14 31.20
C GLN A 138 26.21 -66.82 31.38
N SER A 139 27.08 -67.83 31.28
CA SER A 139 28.54 -67.64 31.27
C SER A 139 29.01 -66.97 29.98
N ALA A 140 30.06 -66.16 30.09
CA ALA A 140 30.71 -65.60 28.91
C ALA A 140 31.29 -66.73 28.05
N GLY A 141 30.85 -66.81 26.78
CA GLY A 141 31.36 -67.75 25.80
C GLY A 141 30.60 -69.08 25.67
N SER A 142 29.56 -69.33 26.46
CA SER A 142 28.65 -70.46 26.23
C SER A 142 27.68 -70.17 25.08
N ALA A 143 27.27 -71.17 24.32
CA ALA A 143 26.23 -71.06 23.29
C ALA A 143 24.88 -71.62 23.76
N LEU A 144 23.79 -70.91 23.47
CA LEU A 144 22.43 -71.45 23.56
C LEU A 144 21.82 -71.43 22.15
N MET A 145 21.89 -72.58 21.46
CA MET A 145 21.35 -72.78 20.13
C MET A 145 19.99 -73.46 20.26
N VAL A 146 18.90 -72.75 19.92
CA VAL A 146 17.52 -73.20 20.08
C VAL A 146 16.84 -73.24 18.72
N SER A 147 16.47 -74.42 18.20
CA SER A 147 15.83 -74.52 16.87
C SER A 147 14.35 -74.05 16.84
N GLY A 148 13.69 -74.04 18.00
CA GLY A 148 12.28 -73.70 18.18
C GLY A 148 12.03 -72.68 19.30
N LEU A 149 10.80 -72.67 19.85
CA LEU A 149 10.32 -71.63 20.77
C LEU A 149 11.18 -71.51 22.04
N THR A 150 11.53 -70.28 22.41
CA THR A 150 12.18 -69.94 23.67
C THR A 150 11.21 -69.16 24.56
N THR A 151 10.89 -69.69 25.74
CA THR A 151 10.03 -69.06 26.75
C THR A 151 10.81 -68.84 28.04
N ILE A 152 10.85 -67.61 28.52
CA ILE A 152 11.57 -67.22 29.72
C ILE A 152 10.62 -66.48 30.67
N GLY A 153 10.59 -66.84 31.94
CA GLY A 153 9.81 -66.19 32.97
C GLY A 153 10.57 -66.12 34.29
N ALA A 154 11.19 -64.97 34.56
CA ALA A 154 11.87 -64.68 35.81
C ALA A 154 11.17 -63.54 36.58
N THR A 155 11.25 -63.57 37.90
CA THR A 155 10.84 -62.46 38.79
C THR A 155 11.94 -61.43 38.99
N GLY A 156 13.18 -61.72 38.58
CA GLY A 156 14.30 -60.78 38.53
C GLY A 156 15.08 -60.87 37.21
N ASN A 157 16.40 -60.70 37.23
CA ASN A 157 17.17 -60.38 36.01
C ASN A 157 17.42 -61.60 35.11
N VAL A 158 17.33 -61.41 33.79
CA VAL A 158 17.65 -62.39 32.74
C VAL A 158 18.83 -61.87 31.93
N SER A 159 19.92 -62.64 31.84
CA SER A 159 21.12 -62.27 31.08
C SER A 159 21.58 -63.42 30.22
N LEU A 160 21.16 -63.42 28.95
CA LEU A 160 21.59 -64.33 27.88
C LEU A 160 22.46 -63.56 26.87
N GLY A 161 23.58 -63.03 27.35
CA GLY A 161 24.42 -62.05 26.64
C GLY A 161 25.56 -62.64 25.81
N SER A 162 25.58 -63.94 25.53
CA SER A 162 26.65 -64.55 24.73
C SER A 162 26.53 -64.22 23.24
N VAL A 163 27.67 -64.04 22.58
CA VAL A 163 27.76 -63.76 21.12
C VAL A 163 27.23 -64.93 20.28
N ALA A 164 27.20 -66.12 20.88
CA ALA A 164 27.07 -67.41 20.21
C ALA A 164 25.69 -68.04 20.38
N ASN A 165 24.74 -67.33 20.99
CA ASN A 165 23.36 -67.77 21.08
C ASN A 165 22.71 -67.71 19.69
N ASP A 166 21.86 -68.68 19.38
CA ASP A 166 21.14 -68.79 18.10
C ASP A 166 19.70 -69.25 18.36
N PHE A 167 18.77 -68.30 18.46
CA PHE A 167 17.34 -68.51 18.68
C PHE A 167 16.61 -68.59 17.32
N GLY A 168 16.36 -69.82 16.85
CA GLY A 168 15.77 -70.11 15.54
C GLY A 168 14.25 -69.87 15.41
N ASP A 169 13.54 -69.59 16.51
CA ASP A 169 12.12 -69.19 16.54
C ASP A 169 11.92 -68.06 17.59
N ARG A 170 10.66 -67.75 17.93
CA ARG A 170 10.32 -66.63 18.81
C ARG A 170 10.91 -66.76 20.21
N VAL A 171 11.33 -65.62 20.75
CA VAL A 171 11.74 -65.47 22.16
C VAL A 171 10.70 -64.65 22.91
N SER A 172 10.03 -65.25 23.89
CA SER A 172 9.13 -64.55 24.82
C SER A 172 9.74 -64.51 26.21
N VAL A 173 9.73 -63.34 26.87
CA VAL A 173 10.45 -63.12 28.13
C VAL A 173 9.66 -62.26 29.11
N ILE A 174 9.64 -62.70 30.37
CA ILE A 174 9.23 -61.91 31.54
C ILE A 174 10.44 -61.80 32.48
N GLY A 175 10.76 -60.60 32.97
CA GLY A 175 11.93 -60.38 33.85
C GLY A 175 11.96 -58.99 34.49
N ASN A 176 12.97 -58.71 35.32
CA ASN A 176 13.28 -57.34 35.76
C ASN A 176 14.16 -56.63 34.72
N ASP A 177 15.48 -56.81 34.76
CA ASP A 177 16.36 -56.43 33.64
C ASP A 177 16.57 -57.63 32.72
N VAL A 178 16.46 -57.44 31.41
CA VAL A 178 16.61 -58.49 30.42
C VAL A 178 17.65 -58.09 29.38
N LEU A 179 18.70 -58.90 29.23
CA LEU A 179 19.70 -58.83 28.17
C LEU A 179 19.61 -60.09 27.30
N LEU A 180 19.28 -59.90 26.03
CA LEU A 180 19.29 -60.95 25.01
C LEU A 180 20.35 -60.62 23.96
N ARG A 181 21.12 -61.62 23.57
CA ARG A 181 22.07 -61.51 22.49
C ARG A 181 21.94 -62.69 21.57
N GLU A 182 21.97 -62.41 20.28
CA GLU A 182 21.69 -63.33 19.18
C GLU A 182 22.80 -63.20 18.12
N ALA A 183 23.23 -64.33 17.57
CA ALA A 183 24.24 -64.37 16.51
C ALA A 183 23.68 -63.95 15.14
N ASN A 184 22.40 -64.24 14.88
CA ASN A 184 21.70 -64.00 13.62
C ASN A 184 20.54 -62.99 13.81
N SER A 185 19.37 -63.28 13.26
CA SER A 185 18.14 -62.50 13.44
C SER A 185 17.36 -63.01 14.64
N ILE A 186 16.95 -62.14 15.55
CA ILE A 186 16.05 -62.49 16.64
C ILE A 186 14.62 -62.13 16.31
N GLN A 187 13.69 -63.05 16.57
CA GLN A 187 12.26 -62.79 16.51
C GLN A 187 11.70 -62.71 17.93
N LEU A 188 11.21 -61.55 18.34
CA LEU A 188 10.58 -61.37 19.64
C LEU A 188 9.10 -61.81 19.61
N GLY A 189 8.68 -62.39 20.73
CA GLY A 189 7.29 -62.67 21.09
C GLY A 189 6.77 -61.65 22.10
N THR A 190 6.02 -62.11 23.12
CA THR A 190 5.58 -61.22 24.20
C THR A 190 6.75 -60.91 25.13
N VAL A 191 6.96 -59.63 25.42
CA VAL A 191 8.01 -59.16 26.34
C VAL A 191 7.36 -58.34 27.44
N THR A 192 7.68 -58.65 28.70
CA THR A 192 7.25 -57.85 29.86
C THR A 192 8.40 -57.69 30.84
N THR A 193 8.91 -56.46 31.01
CA THR A 193 10.01 -56.19 31.94
C THR A 193 9.68 -55.09 32.94
N THR A 194 10.09 -55.26 34.20
CA THR A 194 9.97 -54.21 35.24
C THR A 194 11.19 -53.28 35.32
N GLY A 195 12.29 -53.64 34.66
CA GLY A 195 13.51 -52.87 34.49
C GLY A 195 13.86 -52.71 33.00
N ASN A 196 15.15 -52.72 32.67
CA ASN A 196 15.64 -52.44 31.31
C ASN A 196 15.54 -53.67 30.38
N PHE A 197 15.33 -53.44 29.08
CA PHE A 197 15.33 -54.47 28.04
C PHE A 197 16.37 -54.17 26.95
N GLN A 198 17.37 -55.04 26.80
CA GLN A 198 18.46 -54.87 25.84
C GLN A 198 18.52 -56.07 24.89
N VAL A 199 18.59 -55.81 23.60
CA VAL A 199 18.71 -56.83 22.55
C VAL A 199 19.84 -56.46 21.58
N GLU A 200 20.77 -57.40 21.37
CA GLU A 200 21.81 -57.34 20.35
C GLU A 200 21.64 -58.49 19.34
N ALA A 201 21.50 -58.18 18.04
CA ALA A 201 21.35 -59.17 16.97
C ALA A 201 21.88 -58.63 15.62
N SER A 202 21.95 -59.46 14.58
CA SER A 202 22.07 -58.95 13.20
C SER A 202 20.80 -58.23 12.78
N HIS A 203 19.62 -58.81 13.04
CA HIS A 203 18.32 -58.18 12.78
C HIS A 203 17.37 -58.43 13.95
N ILE A 204 16.53 -57.46 14.30
CA ILE A 204 15.54 -57.60 15.38
C ILE A 204 14.13 -57.46 14.79
N GLY A 205 13.32 -58.52 14.91
CA GLY A 205 11.91 -58.54 14.47
C GLY A 205 10.93 -58.78 15.61
N SER A 206 9.65 -58.44 15.41
CA SER A 206 8.53 -58.84 16.32
C SER A 206 7.27 -59.28 15.56
N LEU A 207 6.37 -60.02 16.21
CA LEU A 207 5.15 -60.60 15.63
C LEU A 207 3.95 -60.44 16.57
N LEU A 208 3.00 -59.55 16.23
CA LEU A 208 1.65 -59.36 16.83
C LEU A 208 1.55 -59.35 18.37
N SER A 209 2.66 -59.19 19.09
CA SER A 209 2.73 -59.35 20.54
C SER A 209 3.29 -58.08 21.16
N PRO A 210 2.73 -57.60 22.29
CA PRO A 210 3.19 -56.37 22.91
C PRO A 210 4.58 -56.57 23.55
N ILE A 211 5.40 -55.53 23.47
CA ILE A 211 6.63 -55.35 24.23
C ILE A 211 6.34 -54.25 25.26
N VAL A 212 6.28 -54.62 26.54
CA VAL A 212 6.00 -53.69 27.65
C VAL A 212 7.20 -53.67 28.60
N VAL A 213 7.82 -52.50 28.75
CA VAL A 213 9.08 -52.31 29.45
C VAL A 213 8.92 -51.11 30.39
N ALA A 214 9.05 -51.29 31.70
CA ALA A 214 8.93 -50.16 32.63
C ALA A 214 10.18 -49.25 32.63
N GLY A 215 11.35 -49.80 32.26
CA GLY A 215 12.63 -49.08 32.17
C GLY A 215 13.02 -48.71 30.74
N ASP A 216 14.31 -48.72 30.45
CA ASP A 216 14.85 -48.36 29.14
C ASP A 216 14.90 -49.57 28.20
N THR A 217 14.53 -49.37 26.94
CA THR A 217 14.71 -50.35 25.86
C THR A 217 15.88 -49.95 24.96
N THR A 218 16.77 -50.90 24.67
CA THR A 218 17.87 -50.72 23.71
C THR A 218 17.88 -51.85 22.69
N PHE A 219 17.76 -51.49 21.41
CA PHE A 219 17.92 -52.41 20.29
C PHE A 219 19.19 -52.04 19.52
N SER A 220 20.11 -52.99 19.40
CA SER A 220 21.33 -52.84 18.63
C SER A 220 21.35 -53.91 17.54
N ALA A 221 21.21 -53.47 16.29
CA ALA A 221 21.14 -54.34 15.12
C ALA A 221 22.21 -53.95 14.09
N VAL A 222 22.63 -54.90 13.25
CA VAL A 222 23.51 -54.61 12.10
C VAL A 222 22.67 -54.30 10.86
N ASP A 223 21.69 -55.16 10.58
CA ASP A 223 20.82 -55.20 9.39
C ASP A 223 19.44 -54.55 9.63
N GLY A 224 19.19 -53.96 10.81
CA GLY A 224 17.99 -53.17 11.14
C GLY A 224 16.98 -53.79 12.11
N VAL A 225 15.91 -53.05 12.37
CA VAL A 225 14.85 -53.38 13.35
C VAL A 225 13.46 -53.30 12.69
N SER A 226 12.75 -54.43 12.61
CA SER A 226 11.43 -54.55 11.98
C SER A 226 10.36 -55.00 12.98
N MET A 227 9.78 -54.02 13.68
CA MET A 227 8.66 -54.19 14.61
C MET A 227 7.34 -53.70 13.98
N LEU A 228 7.12 -54.10 12.73
CA LEU A 228 6.06 -53.58 11.86
C LEU A 228 4.63 -53.98 12.27
N GLU A 229 4.48 -54.86 13.26
CA GLU A 229 3.20 -55.47 13.65
C GLU A 229 3.08 -55.58 15.19
N SER A 230 3.86 -54.83 15.99
CA SER A 230 3.86 -54.94 17.46
C SER A 230 3.87 -53.57 18.13
N SER A 231 3.22 -53.48 19.29
CA SER A 231 3.22 -52.28 20.13
C SER A 231 4.41 -52.32 21.09
N ILE A 232 5.15 -51.22 21.21
CA ILE A 232 6.22 -51.04 22.19
C ILE A 232 5.76 -49.97 23.19
N ASP A 233 5.77 -50.30 24.48
CA ASP A 233 5.51 -49.39 25.59
C ASP A 233 6.75 -49.38 26.50
N THR A 234 7.43 -48.24 26.60
CA THR A 234 8.74 -48.13 27.26
C THR A 234 9.00 -46.77 27.90
N HIS A 235 10.02 -46.66 28.77
CA HIS A 235 10.47 -45.36 29.27
C HIS A 235 11.30 -44.63 28.22
N ASN A 236 12.56 -45.01 28.03
CA ASN A 236 13.38 -44.54 26.91
C ASN A 236 13.50 -45.64 25.86
N LEU A 237 13.53 -45.28 24.57
CA LEU A 237 13.83 -46.21 23.49
C LEU A 237 15.08 -45.74 22.75
N THR A 238 16.13 -46.58 22.74
CA THR A 238 17.29 -46.38 21.87
C THR A 238 17.35 -47.50 20.83
N VAL A 239 17.37 -47.14 19.55
CA VAL A 239 17.60 -48.06 18.44
C VAL A 239 18.88 -47.63 17.73
N TYR A 240 19.84 -48.55 17.64
CA TYR A 240 21.09 -48.36 16.92
C TYR A 240 21.19 -49.38 15.79
N SER A 241 21.36 -48.90 14.56
CA SER A 241 21.64 -49.72 13.39
C SER A 241 22.88 -49.21 12.66
N SER A 242 23.87 -50.08 12.43
CA SER A 242 25.16 -49.69 11.85
C SER A 242 25.19 -49.59 10.33
N ASP A 243 24.21 -50.18 9.61
CA ASP A 243 24.11 -50.06 8.16
C ASP A 243 23.13 -48.95 7.75
N ASP A 244 23.65 -48.01 6.98
CA ASP A 244 22.98 -46.86 6.33
C ASP A 244 21.74 -47.20 5.48
N PHE A 245 21.41 -48.48 5.23
CA PHE A 245 20.25 -48.91 4.40
C PHE A 245 19.20 -49.73 5.15
N SER A 246 19.36 -49.88 6.45
CA SER A 246 18.50 -50.74 7.27
C SER A 246 17.28 -49.97 7.81
N ASN A 247 16.08 -50.56 7.65
CA ASN A 247 14.83 -49.92 8.06
C ASN A 247 14.59 -50.09 9.57
N VAL A 248 14.21 -49.01 10.26
CA VAL A 248 13.52 -49.04 11.56
C VAL A 248 12.03 -48.89 11.28
N GLY A 249 11.31 -50.00 11.38
CA GLY A 249 9.87 -50.04 11.17
C GLY A 249 9.14 -50.34 12.47
N MET A 250 8.30 -49.44 12.98
CA MET A 250 7.49 -49.69 14.18
C MET A 250 6.00 -49.47 13.89
N HIS A 251 5.14 -50.33 14.44
CA HIS A 251 3.69 -50.18 14.35
C HIS A 251 3.21 -49.10 15.32
N GLU A 252 2.99 -49.45 16.59
CA GLU A 252 2.56 -48.55 17.66
C GLU A 252 3.70 -48.39 18.67
N LEU A 253 3.98 -47.15 19.07
CA LEU A 253 5.09 -46.83 19.95
C LEU A 253 4.62 -45.85 21.04
N ILE A 254 4.85 -46.19 22.30
CA ILE A 254 4.63 -45.35 23.46
C ILE A 254 5.97 -45.25 24.22
N VAL A 255 6.51 -44.05 24.32
CA VAL A 255 7.77 -43.74 25.00
C VAL A 255 7.51 -42.62 26.00
N SER A 256 7.63 -42.92 27.30
CA SER A 256 7.38 -41.93 28.36
C SER A 256 8.57 -41.01 28.65
N GLY A 257 9.74 -41.27 28.05
CA GLY A 257 10.97 -40.48 28.07
C GLY A 257 11.50 -40.20 26.66
N ASP A 258 12.81 -40.32 26.45
CA ASP A 258 13.50 -39.99 25.19
C ASP A 258 13.44 -41.14 24.17
N LEU A 259 13.26 -40.78 22.91
CA LEU A 259 13.37 -41.66 21.73
C LEU A 259 14.65 -41.32 20.96
N SER A 260 15.58 -42.26 20.83
CA SER A 260 16.80 -42.11 20.02
C SER A 260 16.85 -43.18 18.94
N LEU A 261 16.78 -42.79 17.68
CA LEU A 261 16.85 -43.68 16.52
C LEU A 261 18.08 -43.36 15.69
N THR A 262 18.97 -44.33 15.49
CA THR A 262 20.13 -44.23 14.61
C THR A 262 20.07 -45.36 13.58
N GLY A 263 20.05 -45.04 12.27
CA GLY A 263 19.96 -46.07 11.22
C GLY A 263 19.77 -45.52 9.80
N GLY A 264 19.46 -46.39 8.83
CA GLY A 264 19.34 -46.01 7.42
C GLY A 264 18.05 -45.28 7.07
N SER A 265 16.90 -45.94 7.20
CA SER A 265 15.58 -45.37 6.96
C SER A 265 14.65 -45.65 8.14
N VAL A 266 13.93 -44.64 8.63
CA VAL A 266 12.93 -44.81 9.69
C VAL A 266 11.55 -44.65 9.07
N SER A 267 10.65 -45.59 9.35
CA SER A 267 9.26 -45.57 8.88
C SER A 267 8.30 -46.01 10.00
N GLY A 268 7.28 -45.21 10.27
CA GLY A 268 6.17 -45.59 11.15
C GLY A 268 4.99 -46.09 10.32
N ARG A 269 4.29 -47.14 10.78
CA ARG A 269 3.03 -47.60 10.17
C ARG A 269 1.79 -47.35 11.06
N ALA A 270 1.95 -46.85 12.29
CA ALA A 270 0.88 -46.41 13.18
C ALA A 270 1.40 -45.39 14.24
N THR A 271 0.60 -45.11 15.28
CA THR A 271 0.78 -44.01 16.23
C THR A 271 2.08 -44.12 17.05
N TRP A 272 2.88 -43.05 17.06
CA TRP A 272 4.02 -42.87 17.96
C TRP A 272 3.70 -41.75 18.97
N THR A 273 3.78 -42.05 20.25
CA THR A 273 3.63 -41.09 21.35
C THR A 273 4.92 -41.04 22.14
N VAL A 274 5.61 -39.90 22.12
CA VAL A 274 6.88 -39.69 22.84
C VAL A 274 6.71 -38.49 23.77
N SER A 275 6.98 -38.68 25.07
CA SER A 275 6.86 -37.61 26.07
C SER A 275 8.16 -36.83 26.30
N GLY A 276 9.31 -37.40 25.94
CA GLY A 276 10.64 -36.77 25.99
C GLY A 276 11.17 -36.39 24.61
N ASN A 277 12.48 -36.21 24.51
CA ASN A 277 13.13 -35.75 23.28
C ASN A 277 13.20 -36.87 22.24
N THR A 278 12.94 -36.54 20.97
CA THR A 278 13.08 -37.47 19.85
C THR A 278 14.28 -37.11 18.99
N THR A 279 15.37 -37.85 19.11
CA THR A 279 16.56 -37.73 18.25
C THR A 279 16.51 -38.79 17.15
N VAL A 280 16.44 -38.38 15.90
CA VAL A 280 16.57 -39.31 14.76
C VAL A 280 17.80 -38.94 13.93
N THR A 281 18.78 -39.83 13.89
CA THR A 281 19.95 -39.73 13.03
C THR A 281 19.84 -40.79 11.94
N SER A 282 19.27 -40.41 10.80
CA SER A 282 19.12 -41.32 9.65
C SER A 282 19.45 -40.66 8.32
N ILE A 283 19.87 -41.46 7.34
CA ILE A 283 20.16 -40.98 5.97
C ILE A 283 18.95 -41.05 5.03
N GLY A 284 17.75 -41.36 5.56
CA GLY A 284 16.56 -41.62 4.75
C GLY A 284 15.25 -41.66 5.55
N LEU A 285 14.98 -40.60 6.32
CA LEU A 285 13.66 -40.38 6.92
C LEU A 285 12.62 -40.21 5.80
N ARG A 286 11.64 -41.11 5.70
CA ARG A 286 10.57 -41.02 4.69
C ARG A 286 9.22 -41.15 5.39
N ASP A 287 8.46 -40.06 5.38
CA ASP A 287 7.06 -39.95 5.78
C ASP A 287 6.76 -40.39 7.23
N LEU A 288 6.68 -39.43 8.15
CA LEU A 288 6.18 -39.62 9.51
C LEU A 288 4.67 -39.32 9.55
N THR A 289 3.86 -40.33 9.88
CA THR A 289 2.39 -40.21 10.00
C THR A 289 1.93 -40.58 11.42
N GLY A 290 0.99 -39.84 12.00
CA GLY A 290 0.50 -40.09 13.37
C GLY A 290 -0.71 -39.22 13.78
N ASP A 291 -1.26 -39.46 14.97
CA ASP A 291 -2.37 -38.66 15.54
C ASP A 291 -1.90 -37.40 16.26
N ALA A 292 -0.62 -37.29 16.60
CA ALA A 292 0.08 -36.10 17.08
C ALA A 292 1.58 -36.39 16.91
N ILE A 293 2.36 -35.40 16.47
CA ILE A 293 3.79 -35.58 16.18
C ILE A 293 4.57 -34.44 16.86
N ALA A 294 5.47 -34.78 17.78
CA ALA A 294 6.40 -33.83 18.37
C ALA A 294 7.84 -34.20 17.97
N LEU A 295 8.53 -33.28 17.31
CA LEU A 295 9.89 -33.44 16.81
C LEU A 295 10.78 -32.39 17.49
N GLY A 296 11.71 -32.82 18.34
CA GLY A 296 12.65 -31.92 19.02
C GLY A 296 14.09 -32.19 18.61
N GLY A 297 14.72 -31.27 17.88
CA GLY A 297 16.13 -31.40 17.49
C GLY A 297 16.34 -32.40 16.34
N VAL A 298 15.71 -32.17 15.19
CA VAL A 298 15.73 -33.11 14.05
C VAL A 298 16.65 -32.62 12.93
N ASP A 299 17.76 -33.31 12.69
CA ASP A 299 18.68 -33.04 11.58
C ASP A 299 18.45 -34.08 10.45
N ILE A 300 17.74 -33.69 9.39
CA ILE A 300 17.34 -34.51 8.25
C ILE A 300 18.30 -34.27 7.08
N SER A 301 19.34 -35.09 6.98
CA SER A 301 20.48 -34.72 6.14
C SER A 301 20.35 -35.00 4.63
N THR A 302 19.38 -35.78 4.08
CA THR A 302 19.55 -36.23 2.66
C THR A 302 18.33 -36.51 1.73
N THR A 303 17.05 -36.25 2.05
CA THR A 303 15.90 -36.44 1.10
C THR A 303 14.66 -35.58 1.39
N ASP A 304 13.74 -35.45 0.43
CA ASP A 304 12.38 -34.94 0.64
C ASP A 304 11.67 -35.68 1.79
N TYR A 305 10.88 -34.96 2.58
CA TYR A 305 10.34 -35.45 3.84
C TYR A 305 8.93 -34.91 4.14
N THR A 306 8.04 -35.79 4.60
CA THR A 306 6.67 -35.44 5.02
C THR A 306 6.47 -35.71 6.52
N VAL A 307 5.90 -34.76 7.25
CA VAL A 307 5.29 -34.94 8.58
C VAL A 307 3.78 -34.77 8.38
N SER A 308 2.97 -35.77 8.72
CA SER A 308 1.51 -35.67 8.58
C SER A 308 0.81 -36.18 9.83
N ALA A 309 0.19 -35.24 10.57
CA ALA A 309 -0.75 -35.50 11.64
C ALA A 309 -2.10 -34.85 11.29
N PRO A 310 -2.87 -35.40 10.33
CA PRO A 310 -4.00 -34.71 9.72
C PRO A 310 -5.15 -34.40 10.70
N PHE A 311 -5.20 -35.08 11.84
CA PHE A 311 -6.16 -34.86 12.92
C PHE A 311 -5.50 -34.39 14.22
N GLY A 312 -4.20 -34.09 14.18
CA GLY A 312 -3.30 -34.00 15.33
C GLY A 312 -2.41 -32.78 15.35
N ASP A 313 -1.90 -32.43 16.51
CA ASP A 313 -0.93 -31.32 16.61
C ASP A 313 0.45 -31.80 16.13
N VAL A 314 1.13 -30.96 15.36
CA VAL A 314 2.54 -31.09 14.99
C VAL A 314 3.34 -30.01 15.72
N VAL A 315 4.33 -30.42 16.50
CA VAL A 315 5.26 -29.50 17.17
C VAL A 315 6.66 -29.73 16.61
N LEU A 316 7.26 -28.68 16.05
CA LEU A 316 8.60 -28.69 15.50
C LEU A 316 9.51 -27.84 16.39
N GLY A 317 10.56 -28.45 16.92
CA GLY A 317 11.67 -27.74 17.56
C GLY A 317 12.70 -27.27 16.55
N ASP A 318 13.96 -27.20 16.99
CA ASP A 318 15.07 -26.99 16.07
C ASP A 318 15.12 -28.14 15.05
N ALA A 319 15.02 -27.81 13.77
CA ALA A 319 15.12 -28.80 12.71
C ALA A 319 15.84 -28.24 11.49
N THR A 320 16.69 -29.08 10.88
CA THR A 320 17.38 -28.81 9.62
C THR A 320 17.02 -29.88 8.61
N ALA A 321 16.64 -29.51 7.38
CA ALA A 321 16.37 -30.45 6.29
C ALA A 321 17.03 -29.99 4.99
N SER A 322 17.63 -30.92 4.24
CA SER A 322 18.29 -30.60 2.96
C SER A 322 17.41 -30.78 1.72
N GLY A 323 16.27 -31.46 1.84
CA GLY A 323 15.30 -31.71 0.75
C GLY A 323 13.96 -30.98 0.96
N ASP A 324 13.00 -31.22 0.07
CA ASP A 324 11.67 -30.60 0.18
C ASP A 324 10.94 -31.12 1.42
N THR A 325 10.33 -30.23 2.21
CA THR A 325 9.63 -30.60 3.45
C THR A 325 8.15 -30.30 3.36
N SER A 326 7.30 -31.27 3.65
CA SER A 326 5.85 -31.10 3.76
C SER A 326 5.39 -31.38 5.19
N VAL A 327 4.71 -30.44 5.84
CA VAL A 327 4.17 -30.57 7.19
C VAL A 327 2.67 -30.40 7.15
N GLU A 328 1.92 -31.41 7.57
CA GLU A 328 0.45 -31.40 7.64
C GLU A 328 0.01 -31.66 9.08
N GLY A 329 -0.87 -30.82 9.61
CA GLY A 329 -1.31 -30.88 11.01
C GLY A 329 -2.69 -30.27 11.24
N LEU A 330 -3.30 -30.61 12.39
CA LEU A 330 -4.39 -29.83 12.97
C LEU A 330 -3.88 -28.45 13.41
N ARG A 331 -2.99 -28.44 14.41
CA ARG A 331 -2.19 -27.26 14.76
C ARG A 331 -0.73 -27.55 14.48
N ILE A 332 0.00 -26.57 13.97
CA ILE A 332 1.43 -26.64 13.76
C ILE A 332 2.06 -25.57 14.64
N ARG A 333 2.96 -25.95 15.53
CA ARG A 333 3.75 -25.01 16.34
C ARG A 333 5.22 -25.19 16.08
N ILE A 334 5.95 -24.09 15.97
CA ILE A 334 7.41 -24.08 15.92
C ILE A 334 7.90 -23.45 17.21
N GLU A 335 8.33 -24.28 18.16
CA GLU A 335 8.67 -23.85 19.52
C GLU A 335 9.91 -24.61 20.06
N PRO A 336 10.81 -23.95 20.81
CA PRO A 336 12.01 -24.59 21.33
C PRO A 336 11.66 -25.76 22.26
N THR A 337 12.20 -26.94 21.99
CA THR A 337 11.98 -28.12 22.83
C THR A 337 12.87 -28.06 24.07
N GLY A 338 12.34 -27.41 25.12
CA GLY A 338 13.06 -27.22 26.37
C GLY A 338 12.17 -26.72 27.51
N GLY A 339 11.19 -27.52 27.94
CA GLY A 339 10.37 -27.18 29.09
C GLY A 339 9.43 -28.31 29.50
N SER A 340 9.87 -29.16 30.42
CA SER A 340 9.00 -30.12 31.07
C SER A 340 7.86 -29.41 31.79
N GLY A 341 6.62 -29.66 31.37
CA GLY A 341 5.47 -29.60 32.28
C GLY A 341 4.18 -29.02 31.71
N GLY A 342 3.26 -29.93 31.43
CA GLY A 342 1.86 -29.81 31.85
C GLY A 342 0.96 -28.91 31.01
N GLU A 343 -0.22 -29.44 30.72
CA GLU A 343 -1.39 -28.71 30.23
C GLU A 343 -1.47 -27.28 30.83
N SER A 344 -1.43 -26.26 29.97
CA SER A 344 -2.15 -25.03 30.27
C SER A 344 -2.57 -24.31 28.99
N ASP A 345 -3.87 -24.36 28.76
CA ASP A 345 -4.68 -23.23 28.31
C ASP A 345 -4.12 -21.91 28.91
N GLY A 346 -3.36 -21.13 28.12
CA GLY A 346 -2.89 -19.79 28.49
C GLY A 346 -1.40 -19.52 28.28
N LEU A 347 -1.10 -18.76 27.22
CA LEU A 347 -0.09 -17.71 27.11
C LEU A 347 1.03 -17.73 28.19
N ALA A 348 2.15 -18.37 27.88
CA ALA A 348 3.42 -18.11 28.57
C ALA A 348 4.55 -18.03 27.54
N SER A 349 4.93 -16.80 27.19
CA SER A 349 6.13 -16.50 26.43
C SER A 349 7.38 -16.78 27.28
N SER A 350 8.17 -17.77 26.87
CA SER A 350 9.52 -17.96 27.39
C SER A 350 10.49 -17.16 26.50
N ASN A 351 10.90 -15.98 26.99
CA ASN A 351 12.05 -15.24 26.49
C ASN A 351 13.31 -16.14 26.46
N GLY A 352 13.96 -16.30 25.31
CA GLY A 352 15.31 -16.88 25.31
C GLY A 352 15.88 -17.27 23.95
N ASP A 353 15.57 -18.47 23.49
CA ASP A 353 16.16 -19.06 22.30
C ASP A 353 15.02 -19.61 21.44
N GLY A 354 14.67 -18.90 20.37
CA GLY A 354 13.62 -19.33 19.45
C GLY A 354 14.00 -20.62 18.71
N ALA A 355 13.02 -21.48 18.42
CA ALA A 355 13.27 -22.65 17.57
C ALA A 355 13.64 -22.22 16.15
N THR A 356 14.65 -22.86 15.57
CA THR A 356 15.04 -22.65 14.17
C THR A 356 14.58 -23.84 13.31
N PHE A 357 13.68 -23.58 12.38
CA PHE A 357 13.25 -24.52 11.36
C PHE A 357 13.87 -24.12 10.02
N SER A 358 14.89 -24.85 9.56
CA SER A 358 15.68 -24.50 8.37
C SER A 358 15.63 -25.61 7.33
N VAL A 359 15.15 -25.29 6.14
CA VAL A 359 14.99 -26.22 5.03
C VAL A 359 15.72 -25.66 3.80
N ASP A 360 16.67 -26.39 3.24
CA ASP A 360 17.35 -25.98 1.99
C ASP A 360 16.46 -26.19 0.76
N GLY A 361 15.49 -27.10 0.84
CA GLY A 361 14.46 -27.36 -0.18
C GLY A 361 13.22 -26.48 -0.06
N ALA A 362 12.18 -26.79 -0.83
CA ALA A 362 10.88 -26.15 -0.71
C ALA A 362 10.12 -26.68 0.51
N THR A 363 9.46 -25.78 1.26
CA THR A 363 8.65 -26.12 2.42
C THR A 363 7.17 -25.87 2.12
N THR A 364 6.33 -26.88 2.36
CA THR A 364 4.88 -26.74 2.38
C THR A 364 4.35 -27.02 3.78
N ILE A 365 3.57 -26.10 4.35
CA ILE A 365 2.93 -26.22 5.66
C ILE A 365 1.41 -26.17 5.45
N MET A 366 0.71 -27.22 5.86
CA MET A 366 -0.74 -27.33 5.80
C MET A 366 -1.29 -27.49 7.21
N ALA A 367 -1.78 -26.40 7.81
CA ALA A 367 -2.41 -26.44 9.13
C ALA A 367 -3.92 -26.27 8.99
N THR A 368 -4.72 -27.22 9.47
CA THR A 368 -6.18 -27.08 9.36
C THR A 368 -6.78 -26.12 10.39
N ALA A 369 -6.08 -25.86 11.51
CA ALA A 369 -6.57 -25.07 12.62
C ALA A 369 -5.61 -24.04 13.23
N PHE A 370 -4.29 -24.09 13.07
CA PHE A 370 -3.40 -23.00 13.54
C PHE A 370 -1.96 -23.20 13.07
N LEU A 371 -1.26 -22.13 12.67
CA LEU A 371 0.20 -22.10 12.58
C LEU A 371 0.75 -21.05 13.56
N ASP A 372 1.50 -21.51 14.56
CA ASP A 372 2.22 -20.66 15.51
C ASP A 372 3.72 -20.78 15.30
N ALA A 373 4.34 -19.68 14.91
CA ALA A 373 5.79 -19.57 14.86
C ALA A 373 6.28 -18.32 15.58
N GLU A 374 5.47 -17.67 16.44
CA GLU A 374 5.72 -16.31 17.00
C GLU A 374 7.17 -16.07 17.43
N ASN A 375 7.80 -17.06 18.09
CA ASN A 375 9.16 -17.00 18.61
C ASN A 375 10.15 -17.89 17.84
N ALA A 376 9.88 -18.24 16.59
CA ALA A 376 10.72 -19.10 15.77
C ALA A 376 11.42 -18.34 14.64
N THR A 377 12.45 -18.97 14.07
CA THR A 377 13.03 -18.60 12.78
C THR A 377 12.69 -19.67 11.76
N ILE A 378 12.07 -19.29 10.65
CA ILE A 378 11.79 -20.19 9.53
C ILE A 378 12.74 -19.82 8.40
N ASN A 379 13.55 -20.77 7.93
CA ASN A 379 14.36 -20.62 6.73
C ASN A 379 13.91 -21.66 5.69
N SER A 380 13.62 -21.25 4.47
CA SER A 380 13.23 -22.17 3.39
C SER A 380 13.76 -21.68 2.05
N ASN A 381 13.89 -22.58 1.04
CA ASN A 381 14.05 -22.10 -0.33
C ASN A 381 12.76 -21.45 -0.82
N ASP A 382 11.70 -22.23 -0.98
CA ASP A 382 10.35 -21.70 -1.22
C ASP A 382 9.48 -22.03 -0.01
N LEU A 383 8.54 -21.17 0.37
CA LEU A 383 7.65 -21.42 1.50
C LEU A 383 6.20 -21.28 1.07
N THR A 384 5.43 -22.37 1.19
CA THR A 384 3.98 -22.37 0.98
C THR A 384 3.29 -22.69 2.29
N ILE A 385 2.43 -21.80 2.77
CA ILE A 385 1.59 -22.01 3.97
C ILE A 385 0.13 -21.99 3.54
N VAL A 386 -0.62 -23.02 3.91
CA VAL A 386 -2.06 -23.10 3.66
C VAL A 386 -2.77 -23.40 4.97
N THR A 387 -3.69 -22.51 5.39
CA THR A 387 -4.58 -22.73 6.52
C THR A 387 -6.04 -22.54 6.14
N SER A 388 -6.94 -23.34 6.74
CA SER A 388 -8.35 -23.35 6.31
C SER A 388 -9.27 -22.38 7.07
N PHE A 389 -9.00 -22.06 8.33
CA PHE A 389 -9.97 -21.32 9.17
C PHE A 389 -9.35 -20.34 10.17
N THR A 390 -8.03 -20.16 10.18
CA THR A 390 -7.32 -19.66 11.36
C THR A 390 -6.05 -18.91 11.01
N ASP A 391 -5.54 -18.20 12.01
CA ASP A 391 -4.43 -17.28 11.86
C ASP A 391 -3.12 -18.01 11.52
N VAL A 392 -2.27 -17.30 10.78
CA VAL A 392 -0.88 -17.63 10.50
C VAL A 392 -0.05 -16.62 11.27
N ILE A 393 0.64 -17.06 12.33
CA ILE A 393 1.58 -16.23 13.07
C ILE A 393 2.98 -16.65 12.64
N LEU A 394 3.64 -15.81 11.84
CA LEU A 394 5.03 -15.98 11.47
C LEU A 394 5.93 -15.50 12.61
N GLY A 395 7.13 -16.08 12.68
CA GLY A 395 8.05 -15.77 13.75
C GLY A 395 8.75 -14.43 13.67
N THR A 396 9.56 -14.16 14.69
CA THR A 396 10.43 -12.98 14.79
C THR A 396 11.23 -12.69 13.51
N ALA A 397 11.66 -13.74 12.80
CA ALA A 397 12.30 -13.65 11.49
C ALA A 397 11.92 -14.86 10.61
N THR A 398 11.44 -14.60 9.41
CA THR A 398 11.21 -15.62 8.38
C THR A 398 12.06 -15.28 7.16
N THR A 399 12.91 -16.20 6.71
CA THR A 399 13.75 -16.03 5.51
C THR A 399 13.38 -17.08 4.47
N VAL A 400 13.02 -16.62 3.27
CA VAL A 400 12.70 -17.47 2.12
C VAL A 400 13.64 -17.06 0.99
N THR A 401 14.50 -17.95 0.49
CA THR A 401 15.48 -17.55 -0.54
C THR A 401 14.90 -17.45 -1.94
N GLY A 402 13.75 -18.08 -2.17
CA GLY A 402 12.92 -18.06 -3.38
C GLY A 402 11.57 -17.40 -3.09
N ASP A 403 10.47 -18.05 -3.46
CA ASP A 403 9.11 -17.47 -3.41
C ASP A 403 8.36 -17.84 -2.11
N LEU A 404 7.56 -16.89 -1.61
CA LEU A 404 6.65 -17.07 -0.48
C LEU A 404 5.19 -17.08 -0.98
N MET A 405 4.42 -18.09 -0.59
CA MET A 405 2.97 -18.14 -0.75
C MET A 405 2.29 -18.44 0.58
N ILE A 406 1.32 -17.61 0.99
CA ILE A 406 0.48 -17.85 2.16
C ILE A 406 -0.97 -17.76 1.73
N SER A 407 -1.78 -18.76 2.08
CA SER A 407 -3.24 -18.71 1.98
C SER A 407 -3.81 -19.04 3.35
N SER A 408 -4.38 -18.04 4.01
CA SER A 408 -4.85 -18.11 5.40
C SER A 408 -6.36 -17.92 5.51
N GLY A 409 -7.01 -18.83 6.24
CA GLY A 409 -8.43 -18.65 6.61
C GLY A 409 -8.65 -17.67 7.76
N GLY A 410 -7.59 -17.17 8.40
CA GLY A 410 -7.61 -16.18 9.49
C GLY A 410 -6.76 -14.96 9.14
N MET A 411 -6.17 -14.32 10.16
CA MET A 411 -5.19 -13.23 10.03
C MET A 411 -3.83 -13.77 9.60
N VAL A 412 -2.99 -12.93 9.00
CA VAL A 412 -1.55 -13.21 8.84
C VAL A 412 -0.80 -12.14 9.62
N GLU A 413 -0.09 -12.53 10.67
CA GLU A 413 0.72 -11.63 11.50
C GLU A 413 2.17 -12.14 11.58
N GLY A 414 3.15 -11.27 11.74
CA GLY A 414 4.50 -11.71 12.04
C GLY A 414 5.53 -10.60 12.11
N GLY A 415 6.77 -10.98 12.44
CA GLY A 415 7.91 -10.08 12.45
C GLY A 415 8.43 -9.77 11.03
N THR A 416 9.75 -9.80 10.86
CA THR A 416 10.35 -9.52 9.55
C THR A 416 10.34 -10.75 8.66
N VAL A 417 9.73 -10.62 7.48
CA VAL A 417 9.67 -11.65 6.43
C VAL A 417 10.54 -11.22 5.26
N SER A 418 11.69 -11.88 5.08
CA SER A 418 12.63 -11.65 3.98
C SER A 418 12.45 -12.70 2.90
N VAL A 419 12.23 -12.29 1.65
CA VAL A 419 11.92 -13.14 0.51
C VAL A 419 12.86 -12.78 -0.66
N GLY A 420 13.69 -13.72 -1.12
CA GLY A 420 14.61 -13.51 -2.24
C GLY A 420 13.93 -13.52 -3.62
N GLY A 421 12.67 -13.96 -3.67
CA GLY A 421 11.78 -13.96 -4.82
C GLY A 421 10.54 -13.07 -4.60
N SER A 422 9.40 -13.53 -5.10
CA SER A 422 8.10 -12.84 -4.95
C SER A 422 7.34 -13.36 -3.73
N ALA A 423 6.46 -12.53 -3.17
CA ALA A 423 5.61 -12.87 -2.04
C ALA A 423 4.13 -12.71 -2.43
N GLU A 424 3.33 -13.75 -2.22
CA GLU A 424 1.88 -13.74 -2.38
C GLU A 424 1.23 -14.16 -1.06
N ILE A 425 0.45 -13.27 -0.45
CA ILE A 425 -0.20 -13.48 0.84
C ILE A 425 -1.69 -13.20 0.67
N ASP A 426 -2.50 -14.23 0.82
CA ASP A 426 -3.97 -14.18 0.81
C ASP A 426 -4.50 -14.52 2.21
N SER A 427 -5.33 -13.65 2.75
CA SER A 427 -5.85 -13.70 4.11
C SER A 427 -7.34 -13.36 4.10
N VAL A 428 -8.17 -14.19 4.73
CA VAL A 428 -9.61 -13.87 4.90
C VAL A 428 -9.83 -12.73 5.91
N ARG A 429 -8.82 -12.40 6.71
CA ARG A 429 -8.83 -11.28 7.66
C ARG A 429 -7.61 -10.39 7.43
N ASP A 430 -7.18 -9.67 8.45
CA ASP A 430 -6.11 -8.70 8.38
C ASP A 430 -4.75 -9.33 8.02
N ILE A 431 -3.86 -8.51 7.47
CA ILE A 431 -2.44 -8.81 7.27
C ILE A 431 -1.63 -7.75 8.02
N ALA A 432 -0.75 -8.17 8.93
CA ALA A 432 0.10 -7.28 9.71
C ALA A 432 1.54 -7.82 9.78
N LEU A 433 2.47 -7.23 9.01
CA LEU A 433 3.86 -7.73 8.93
C LEU A 433 4.84 -6.71 8.35
N ASN A 434 6.13 -6.99 8.51
CA ASN A 434 7.22 -6.33 7.78
C ASN A 434 7.71 -7.23 6.64
N LEU A 435 7.44 -6.87 5.38
CA LEU A 435 7.80 -7.66 4.20
C LEU A 435 8.97 -7.05 3.43
N ILE A 436 10.01 -7.84 3.19
CA ILE A 436 11.14 -7.47 2.34
C ILE A 436 11.25 -8.51 1.23
N ALA A 437 10.72 -8.21 0.05
CA ALA A 437 10.80 -9.07 -1.12
C ALA A 437 11.72 -8.46 -2.19
N ASP A 438 12.62 -9.24 -2.77
CA ASP A 438 13.43 -8.80 -3.92
C ASP A 438 12.57 -8.74 -5.20
N GLY A 439 11.50 -9.54 -5.28
CA GLY A 439 10.54 -9.61 -6.37
C GLY A 439 9.28 -8.77 -6.14
N ASN A 440 8.17 -9.23 -6.71
CA ASN A 440 6.87 -8.57 -6.54
C ASN A 440 6.16 -9.06 -5.28
N SER A 441 5.41 -8.18 -4.64
CA SER A 441 4.55 -8.53 -3.50
C SER A 441 3.07 -8.33 -3.85
N ARG A 442 2.25 -9.32 -3.51
CA ARG A 442 0.79 -9.26 -3.59
C ARG A 442 0.22 -9.64 -2.23
N LEU A 443 -0.48 -8.70 -1.59
CA LEU A 443 -1.12 -8.88 -0.30
C LEU A 443 -2.63 -8.69 -0.52
N GLU A 444 -3.41 -9.72 -0.23
CA GLU A 444 -4.87 -9.72 -0.33
C GLU A 444 -5.48 -10.03 1.03
N SER A 445 -6.32 -9.14 1.53
CA SER A 445 -6.93 -9.22 2.86
C SER A 445 -8.44 -9.00 2.77
N GLY A 446 -9.22 -9.89 3.40
CA GLY A 446 -10.64 -9.66 3.67
C GLY A 446 -10.91 -8.69 4.84
N GLY A 447 -9.87 -8.07 5.38
CA GLY A 447 -9.90 -7.04 6.43
C GLY A 447 -8.93 -5.92 6.09
N ASP A 448 -8.08 -5.53 7.05
CA ASP A 448 -7.10 -4.46 6.88
C ASP A 448 -5.71 -4.99 6.49
N ILE A 449 -4.94 -4.22 5.73
CA ILE A 449 -3.49 -4.42 5.56
C ILE A 449 -2.77 -3.36 6.37
N LEU A 450 -2.05 -3.78 7.40
CA LEU A 450 -1.24 -2.93 8.27
C LEU A 450 0.25 -3.23 8.07
N LEU A 451 0.95 -2.33 7.39
CA LEU A 451 2.36 -2.51 7.05
C LEU A 451 3.27 -1.99 8.18
N GLU A 452 4.07 -2.86 8.77
CA GLU A 452 5.21 -2.42 9.59
C GLU A 452 6.39 -1.98 8.72
N GLY A 453 6.46 -2.51 7.50
CA GLY A 453 7.43 -2.20 6.46
C GLY A 453 7.13 -3.01 5.20
N LEU A 454 7.51 -2.47 4.04
CA LEU A 454 7.31 -3.12 2.75
C LEU A 454 8.40 -2.71 1.77
N SER A 455 9.26 -3.63 1.37
CA SER A 455 10.23 -3.43 0.28
C SER A 455 9.92 -4.42 -0.83
N SER A 456 9.74 -3.95 -2.07
CA SER A 456 9.43 -4.80 -3.23
C SER A 456 9.80 -4.13 -4.56
N ASP A 457 9.94 -4.91 -5.63
CA ASP A 457 10.03 -4.36 -6.98
C ASP A 457 8.72 -3.67 -7.37
N SER A 458 7.60 -4.39 -7.30
CA SER A 458 6.24 -3.84 -7.37
C SER A 458 5.37 -4.43 -6.26
N ALA A 459 4.36 -3.68 -5.81
CA ALA A 459 3.43 -4.12 -4.79
C ALA A 459 1.97 -3.99 -5.26
N THR A 460 1.15 -5.00 -4.94
CA THR A 460 -0.31 -4.98 -5.09
C THR A 460 -0.92 -5.23 -3.72
N LEU A 461 -1.64 -4.25 -3.19
CA LEU A 461 -2.28 -4.28 -1.88
C LEU A 461 -3.79 -4.23 -2.11
N ILE A 462 -4.49 -5.28 -1.71
CA ILE A 462 -5.94 -5.43 -1.88
C ILE A 462 -6.54 -5.72 -0.51
N ALA A 463 -7.40 -4.83 -0.02
CA ALA A 463 -8.03 -4.92 1.28
C ALA A 463 -9.54 -4.63 1.15
N ASP A 464 -10.39 -5.42 1.81
CA ASP A 464 -11.79 -5.03 1.98
C ASP A 464 -11.93 -3.83 2.95
N GLY A 465 -10.95 -3.64 3.84
CA GLY A 465 -10.84 -2.53 4.79
C GLY A 465 -9.77 -1.51 4.38
N ALA A 466 -8.97 -1.06 5.35
CA ALA A 466 -7.95 -0.04 5.16
C ALA A 466 -6.58 -0.63 4.78
N VAL A 467 -5.80 0.13 4.00
CA VAL A 467 -4.36 -0.10 3.79
C VAL A 467 -3.60 1.01 4.49
N ALA A 468 -2.89 0.68 5.57
CA ALA A 468 -2.16 1.65 6.38
C ALA A 468 -0.75 1.15 6.72
N ASN A 469 0.11 2.05 7.16
CA ASN A 469 1.37 1.67 7.81
C ASN A 469 1.42 2.11 9.27
N LEU A 470 2.31 1.47 10.04
CA LEU A 470 2.64 1.89 11.40
C LEU A 470 3.71 2.99 11.41
N ASP A 471 3.89 3.63 12.57
CA ASP A 471 4.93 4.62 12.79
C ASP A 471 6.34 4.08 12.47
N ASN A 472 7.13 4.89 11.77
CA ASN A 472 8.51 4.59 11.35
C ASN A 472 8.59 3.44 10.34
N ALA A 473 7.53 3.22 9.55
CA ALA A 473 7.55 2.21 8.50
C ALA A 473 8.46 2.63 7.34
N ALA A 474 9.16 1.65 6.76
CA ALA A 474 9.94 1.82 5.55
C ALA A 474 9.22 1.13 4.38
N LEU A 475 8.68 1.93 3.47
CA LEU A 475 7.93 1.50 2.30
C LEU A 475 8.72 1.84 1.02
N VAL A 476 9.35 0.84 0.40
CA VAL A 476 10.21 1.01 -0.77
C VAL A 476 9.69 0.17 -1.93
N ILE A 477 8.97 0.82 -2.85
CA ILE A 477 8.42 0.21 -4.05
C ILE A 477 9.16 0.74 -5.27
N GLN A 478 9.99 -0.08 -5.89
CA GLN A 478 10.88 0.38 -6.97
C GLN A 478 10.11 0.84 -8.22
N ASN A 479 9.02 0.14 -8.54
CA ASN A 479 8.23 0.34 -9.76
C ASN A 479 6.78 0.76 -9.47
N ASN A 480 5.86 -0.20 -9.45
CA ASN A 480 4.42 0.08 -9.38
C ASN A 480 3.85 -0.30 -8.02
N LEU A 481 3.11 0.61 -7.42
CA LEU A 481 2.19 0.33 -6.34
C LEU A 481 0.76 0.32 -6.88
N THR A 482 0.02 -0.76 -6.62
CA THR A 482 -1.41 -0.86 -6.89
C THR A 482 -2.15 -1.04 -5.58
N ILE A 483 -3.18 -0.23 -5.33
CA ILE A 483 -4.01 -0.28 -4.12
C ILE A 483 -5.47 -0.47 -4.52
N GLU A 484 -6.17 -1.40 -3.87
CA GLU A 484 -7.62 -1.55 -3.89
C GLU A 484 -8.09 -1.67 -2.44
N ALA A 485 -8.84 -0.69 -1.92
CA ALA A 485 -9.16 -0.60 -0.50
C ALA A 485 -10.41 0.25 -0.22
N ASP A 486 -10.97 0.19 0.99
CA ASP A 486 -11.95 1.17 1.45
C ASP A 486 -11.27 2.53 1.72
N SER A 487 -10.08 2.53 2.33
CA SER A 487 -9.23 3.70 2.55
C SER A 487 -7.75 3.30 2.48
N ALA A 488 -6.87 4.25 2.16
CA ALA A 488 -5.42 4.01 2.19
C ALA A 488 -4.66 5.24 2.68
N SER A 489 -3.76 5.04 3.66
CA SER A 489 -2.88 6.07 4.19
C SER A 489 -1.46 5.52 4.26
N LEU A 490 -0.55 6.06 3.43
CA LEU A 490 0.82 5.57 3.34
C LEU A 490 1.83 6.71 3.46
N GLY A 491 2.75 6.56 4.41
CA GLY A 491 3.82 7.51 4.73
C GLY A 491 3.34 8.71 5.57
N ASP A 492 2.12 8.67 6.09
CA ASP A 492 1.43 9.76 6.77
C ASP A 492 1.99 10.13 8.16
N MET A 493 2.93 9.35 8.69
CA MET A 493 3.55 9.62 9.98
C MET A 493 4.95 10.23 9.83
N SER A 494 5.28 11.18 10.71
CA SER A 494 6.48 12.05 10.63
C SER A 494 7.88 11.38 10.51
N ASN A 495 7.99 10.07 10.68
CA ASN A 495 9.24 9.32 10.58
C ASN A 495 9.18 8.17 9.55
N ASP A 496 8.08 8.08 8.80
CA ASP A 496 7.95 7.09 7.75
C ASP A 496 8.85 7.48 6.57
N SER A 497 9.29 6.48 5.82
CA SER A 497 9.93 6.69 4.52
C SER A 497 9.12 5.91 3.49
N PHE A 498 8.52 6.61 2.55
CA PHE A 498 7.77 6.00 1.46
C PHE A 498 8.30 6.47 0.11
N THR A 499 8.58 5.52 -0.78
CA THR A 499 8.93 5.78 -2.17
C THR A 499 8.18 4.82 -3.11
N ALA A 500 7.49 5.38 -4.09
CA ALA A 500 6.91 4.62 -5.20
C ALA A 500 7.03 5.41 -6.50
N THR A 501 7.58 4.79 -7.55
CA THR A 501 7.74 5.50 -8.84
C THR A 501 6.38 5.74 -9.51
N ARG A 502 5.44 4.80 -9.37
CA ARG A 502 4.11 4.85 -10.01
C ARG A 502 3.04 4.31 -9.07
N ILE A 503 1.91 5.02 -8.99
CA ILE A 503 0.80 4.64 -8.12
C ILE A 503 -0.47 4.49 -8.94
N LYS A 504 -1.14 3.35 -8.80
CA LYS A 504 -2.51 3.09 -9.25
C LYS A 504 -3.35 2.79 -8.02
N ALA A 505 -4.54 3.36 -7.92
CA ALA A 505 -5.38 3.16 -6.76
C ALA A 505 -6.87 3.18 -7.11
N THR A 506 -7.65 2.36 -6.41
CA THR A 506 -9.11 2.41 -6.41
C THR A 506 -9.53 2.32 -4.95
N VAL A 507 -9.97 3.44 -4.40
CA VAL A 507 -10.25 3.61 -2.98
C VAL A 507 -11.62 4.26 -2.81
N ASP A 508 -12.49 3.68 -2.00
CA ASP A 508 -13.87 4.20 -1.88
C ASP A 508 -13.93 5.52 -1.09
N ASN A 509 -13.08 5.67 -0.08
CA ASN A 509 -12.98 6.86 0.78
C ASN A 509 -11.68 7.64 0.49
N ALA A 510 -10.82 7.82 1.49
CA ALA A 510 -9.62 8.66 1.38
C ALA A 510 -8.40 7.86 0.91
N LEU A 511 -7.67 8.43 -0.05
CA LEU A 511 -6.32 8.03 -0.43
C LEU A 511 -5.33 9.13 -0.03
N GLU A 512 -4.50 8.85 0.97
CA GLU A 512 -3.45 9.72 1.47
C GLU A 512 -2.08 9.09 1.21
N ILE A 513 -1.23 9.85 0.53
CA ILE A 513 0.10 9.42 0.11
C ILE A 513 1.09 10.52 0.47
N GLU A 514 2.00 10.24 1.39
CA GLU A 514 3.16 11.10 1.65
C GLU A 514 4.44 10.37 1.28
N GLN A 515 5.19 10.88 0.30
CA GLN A 515 6.37 10.18 -0.22
C GLN A 515 7.56 11.10 -0.52
N GLU A 516 8.73 10.48 -0.59
CA GLU A 516 10.01 11.19 -0.62
C GLU A 516 10.65 11.27 -2.02
N SER A 517 9.89 10.94 -3.08
CA SER A 517 10.39 10.87 -4.45
C SER A 517 9.38 11.42 -5.47
N ASN A 518 9.85 11.61 -6.71
CA ASN A 518 8.96 11.86 -7.83
C ASN A 518 7.92 10.74 -7.94
N VAL A 519 6.66 11.12 -8.19
CA VAL A 519 5.56 10.18 -8.37
C VAL A 519 4.88 10.41 -9.71
N ARG A 520 4.55 9.31 -10.36
CA ARG A 520 3.66 9.32 -11.51
C ARG A 520 2.37 8.56 -11.22
N LEU A 521 1.28 9.30 -11.10
CA LEU A 521 -0.06 8.77 -10.95
C LEU A 521 -0.49 8.04 -12.23
N LEU A 522 -1.05 6.85 -12.07
CA LEU A 522 -1.65 6.06 -13.13
C LEU A 522 -3.16 6.33 -13.11
N ASN A 523 -3.98 5.28 -13.06
CA ASN A 523 -5.41 5.44 -12.84
C ASN A 523 -5.68 5.51 -11.33
N ILE A 524 -6.35 6.57 -10.91
CA ILE A 524 -6.74 6.82 -9.52
C ILE A 524 -8.27 7.03 -9.50
N SER A 525 -8.96 6.31 -8.63
CA SER A 525 -10.34 6.59 -8.26
C SER A 525 -10.39 6.66 -6.73
N ALA A 526 -10.85 7.80 -6.20
CA ALA A 526 -10.86 8.05 -4.76
C ALA A 526 -12.07 8.90 -4.34
N GLY A 527 -12.57 8.69 -3.13
CA GLY A 527 -13.51 9.62 -2.49
C GLY A 527 -12.82 10.97 -2.21
N SER A 528 -11.60 10.96 -1.69
CA SER A 528 -10.70 12.12 -1.60
C SER A 528 -9.26 11.70 -1.87
N LEU A 529 -8.45 12.61 -2.40
CA LEU A 529 -7.06 12.33 -2.79
C LEU A 529 -6.12 13.37 -2.16
N ALA A 530 -5.18 12.93 -1.34
CA ALA A 530 -4.07 13.74 -0.87
C ALA A 530 -2.74 13.11 -1.31
N VAL A 531 -1.95 13.84 -2.07
CA VAL A 531 -0.62 13.39 -2.52
C VAL A 531 0.42 14.45 -2.17
N SER A 532 1.22 14.16 -1.15
CA SER A 532 2.39 14.93 -0.75
C SER A 532 3.66 14.24 -1.26
N SER A 533 4.50 14.98 -1.97
CA SER A 533 5.76 14.49 -2.53
C SER A 533 6.85 15.54 -2.32
N THR A 534 8.03 15.11 -1.88
CA THR A 534 9.21 16.01 -1.92
C THR A 534 9.70 16.25 -3.36
N GLY A 535 9.28 15.40 -4.31
CA GLY A 535 9.61 15.46 -5.73
C GLY A 535 8.50 16.08 -6.59
N THR A 536 8.47 15.69 -7.86
CA THR A 536 7.44 16.11 -8.83
C THR A 536 6.27 15.13 -8.85
N ILE A 537 5.06 15.67 -9.02
CA ILE A 537 3.82 14.92 -9.19
C ILE A 537 3.39 15.03 -10.65
N THR A 538 3.24 13.88 -11.31
CA THR A 538 2.82 13.79 -12.72
C THR A 538 1.76 12.71 -12.90
N ASN A 539 1.05 12.71 -14.02
CA ASN A 539 0.25 11.55 -14.45
C ASN A 539 0.90 10.80 -15.62
N ARG A 540 0.54 9.53 -15.82
CA ARG A 540 0.75 8.84 -17.10
C ARG A 540 -0.15 9.51 -18.14
N ASN A 541 0.32 9.70 -19.37
CA ASN A 541 -0.57 9.99 -20.50
C ASN A 541 -1.69 8.95 -20.53
N ASP A 542 -2.93 9.33 -20.87
CA ASP A 542 -4.14 8.50 -20.82
C ASP A 542 -4.61 8.10 -19.40
N ALA A 543 -4.12 8.77 -18.36
CA ALA A 543 -4.54 8.51 -16.99
C ALA A 543 -5.97 9.00 -16.75
N THR A 544 -6.73 8.22 -15.98
CA THR A 544 -7.99 8.66 -15.37
C THR A 544 -7.77 8.86 -13.88
N ILE A 545 -7.87 10.10 -13.41
CA ILE A 545 -7.84 10.50 -12.00
C ILE A 545 -9.22 11.08 -11.68
N ASP A 546 -10.05 10.32 -10.99
CA ASP A 546 -11.43 10.67 -10.68
C ASP A 546 -11.61 10.77 -9.17
N VAL A 547 -11.79 11.99 -8.68
CA VAL A 547 -11.90 12.31 -7.25
C VAL A 547 -13.25 12.96 -6.98
N VAL A 548 -14.06 12.33 -6.14
CA VAL A 548 -15.43 12.80 -5.86
C VAL A 548 -15.43 14.05 -4.96
N GLY A 549 -14.53 14.10 -3.99
CA GLY A 549 -14.36 15.20 -3.04
C GLY A 549 -13.10 16.00 -3.33
N ASP A 550 -12.29 16.20 -2.29
CA ASP A 550 -11.13 17.08 -2.33
C ASP A 550 -9.91 16.38 -2.94
N ALA A 551 -9.22 17.06 -3.86
CA ALA A 551 -7.93 16.68 -4.41
C ALA A 551 -6.87 17.68 -3.93
N GLU A 552 -5.90 17.20 -3.15
CA GLU A 552 -4.80 17.99 -2.60
C GLU A 552 -3.45 17.47 -3.11
N PHE A 553 -2.65 18.36 -3.69
CA PHE A 553 -1.33 18.03 -4.22
C PHE A 553 -0.25 18.93 -3.61
N SER A 554 0.79 18.34 -3.05
CA SER A 554 1.96 19.05 -2.52
C SER A 554 3.25 18.52 -3.16
N GLY A 555 4.06 19.38 -3.78
CA GLY A 555 5.19 18.95 -4.61
C GLY A 555 6.26 20.00 -4.90
N THR A 556 7.29 19.61 -5.65
CA THR A 556 8.20 20.57 -6.31
C THR A 556 7.55 21.15 -7.57
N ASN A 557 7.05 20.27 -8.43
CA ASN A 557 6.20 20.63 -9.57
C ASN A 557 4.99 19.69 -9.58
N ILE A 558 3.83 20.21 -9.97
CA ILE A 558 2.58 19.48 -10.11
C ILE A 558 2.15 19.62 -11.56
N THR A 559 1.99 18.50 -12.26
CA THR A 559 1.68 18.47 -13.69
C THR A 559 0.67 17.37 -13.99
N ILE A 560 -0.61 17.73 -14.07
CA ILE A 560 -1.74 16.79 -14.21
C ILE A 560 -2.58 17.16 -15.45
N GLY A 561 -3.04 16.17 -16.21
CA GLY A 561 -4.00 16.35 -17.31
C GLY A 561 -3.41 16.90 -18.62
N GLN A 562 -2.11 16.80 -18.83
CA GLN A 562 -1.43 17.50 -19.94
C GLN A 562 -1.71 16.95 -21.34
N THR A 563 -2.32 15.77 -21.46
CA THR A 563 -2.66 15.17 -22.74
C THR A 563 -4.18 15.12 -22.93
N VAL A 564 -4.65 15.27 -24.17
CA VAL A 564 -6.10 15.27 -24.49
C VAL A 564 -6.81 13.95 -24.19
N GLU A 565 -6.07 12.88 -23.91
CA GLU A 565 -6.60 11.58 -23.52
C GLU A 565 -6.64 11.40 -21.99
N ASP A 566 -6.03 12.33 -21.24
CA ASP A 566 -6.14 12.33 -19.78
C ASP A 566 -7.56 12.71 -19.38
N THR A 567 -8.01 12.14 -18.26
CA THR A 567 -9.24 12.54 -17.58
C THR A 567 -8.88 12.85 -16.14
N PHE A 568 -8.97 14.11 -15.75
CA PHE A 568 -8.83 14.54 -14.37
C PHE A 568 -10.10 15.25 -13.95
N ASN A 569 -10.78 14.73 -12.93
CA ASN A 569 -11.91 15.40 -12.28
C ASN A 569 -11.63 15.47 -10.78
N ALA A 570 -11.78 16.64 -10.20
CA ALA A 570 -11.80 16.86 -8.76
C ALA A 570 -13.13 17.51 -8.36
N GLY A 571 -13.59 17.25 -7.14
CA GLY A 571 -14.66 18.04 -6.56
C GLY A 571 -14.17 19.45 -6.21
N ARG A 572 -13.05 19.52 -5.47
CA ARG A 572 -12.33 20.74 -5.13
C ARG A 572 -10.83 20.52 -5.21
N LEU A 573 -10.06 21.57 -5.51
CA LEU A 573 -8.62 21.48 -5.76
C LEU A 573 -7.81 22.34 -4.80
N SER A 574 -6.79 21.74 -4.18
CA SER A 574 -5.73 22.43 -3.44
C SER A 574 -4.37 22.02 -3.99
N PHE A 575 -3.46 22.99 -4.13
CA PHE A 575 -2.12 22.79 -4.66
C PHE A 575 -1.07 23.60 -3.91
N ASN A 576 0.05 22.95 -3.61
CA ASN A 576 1.21 23.59 -3.00
C ASN A 576 2.48 23.11 -3.69
N ALA A 577 3.05 23.96 -4.55
CA ALA A 577 4.29 23.66 -5.27
C ALA A 577 5.40 24.66 -4.93
N SER A 578 6.62 24.18 -4.70
CA SER A 578 7.76 25.11 -4.58
C SER A 578 8.15 25.78 -5.90
N ASN A 579 7.66 25.28 -7.04
CA ASN A 579 7.90 25.85 -8.36
C ASN A 579 6.62 25.91 -9.21
N THR A 580 6.34 24.93 -10.08
CA THR A 580 5.29 25.07 -11.10
C THR A 580 4.09 24.17 -10.85
N VAL A 581 2.88 24.71 -11.03
CA VAL A 581 1.60 23.99 -11.10
C VAL A 581 1.03 24.14 -12.50
N GLN A 582 0.77 23.01 -13.16
CA GLN A 582 0.09 22.94 -14.45
C GLN A 582 -0.97 21.84 -14.37
N ILE A 583 -2.24 22.24 -14.36
CA ILE A 583 -3.36 21.33 -14.17
C ILE A 583 -4.37 21.59 -15.29
N THR A 584 -4.72 20.54 -16.00
CA THR A 584 -5.89 20.54 -16.89
C THR A 584 -6.94 19.62 -16.29
N GLU A 585 -8.13 20.13 -16.06
CA GLU A 585 -9.26 19.44 -15.46
C GLU A 585 -10.44 19.36 -16.43
N ASN A 586 -11.13 18.22 -16.45
CA ASN A 586 -12.25 17.93 -17.35
C ASN A 586 -13.61 18.25 -16.74
N SER A 587 -13.63 18.68 -15.47
CA SER A 587 -14.80 19.20 -14.74
C SER A 587 -14.55 20.63 -14.31
N ALA A 588 -15.58 21.31 -13.81
CA ALA A 588 -15.44 22.58 -13.11
C ALA A 588 -14.48 22.42 -11.91
N THR A 589 -13.68 23.44 -11.65
CA THR A 589 -12.66 23.44 -10.59
C THR A 589 -13.03 24.52 -9.57
N GLU A 590 -13.18 24.13 -8.30
CA GLU A 590 -13.26 25.05 -7.17
C GLU A 590 -11.94 24.97 -6.37
N ILE A 591 -11.17 26.07 -6.34
CA ILE A 591 -9.92 26.16 -5.58
C ILE A 591 -10.24 26.44 -4.11
N PHE A 592 -9.72 25.65 -3.19
CA PHE A 592 -9.99 25.82 -1.76
C PHE A 592 -8.71 25.92 -0.93
N SER A 593 -8.82 26.38 0.31
CA SER A 593 -7.71 26.45 1.27
C SER A 593 -6.54 27.33 0.82
N ALA A 594 -5.36 27.11 1.40
CA ALA A 594 -4.13 27.81 1.06
C ALA A 594 -3.36 27.11 -0.06
N ASN A 595 -3.05 27.88 -1.10
CA ASN A 595 -2.42 27.46 -2.33
C ASN A 595 -1.19 28.31 -2.61
N THR A 596 -0.05 27.66 -2.84
CA THR A 596 1.22 28.35 -3.09
C THR A 596 1.95 27.79 -4.30
N ALA A 597 2.50 28.68 -5.13
CA ALA A 597 3.35 28.29 -6.26
C ALA A 597 4.25 29.43 -6.73
N HIS A 598 5.25 29.12 -7.56
CA HIS A 598 5.96 30.14 -8.32
C HIS A 598 5.21 30.48 -9.62
N ILE A 599 4.70 29.46 -10.32
CA ILE A 599 3.91 29.59 -11.55
C ILE A 599 2.68 28.69 -11.44
N VAL A 600 1.52 29.21 -11.83
CA VAL A 600 0.26 28.45 -11.92
C VAL A 600 -0.30 28.57 -13.33
N ALA A 601 -0.67 27.44 -13.92
CA ALA A 601 -1.54 27.37 -15.08
C ALA A 601 -2.65 26.35 -14.79
N ILE A 602 -3.90 26.80 -14.73
CA ILE A 602 -5.07 25.95 -14.54
C ILE A 602 -5.97 26.12 -15.75
N ASN A 603 -6.29 25.00 -16.39
CA ASN A 603 -7.24 24.93 -17.48
C ASN A 603 -8.36 23.97 -17.07
N THR A 604 -9.59 24.45 -17.05
CA THR A 604 -10.77 23.62 -16.78
C THR A 604 -11.74 23.67 -17.96
N GLU A 605 -12.38 22.54 -18.26
CA GLU A 605 -13.49 22.49 -19.21
C GLU A 605 -14.75 23.19 -18.66
N GLY A 606 -14.91 23.22 -17.33
CA GLY A 606 -16.02 23.86 -16.61
C GLY A 606 -15.67 25.26 -16.09
N ASP A 607 -16.43 25.72 -15.10
CA ASP A 607 -16.15 27.00 -14.42
C ASP A 607 -14.92 26.85 -13.51
N LEU A 608 -14.08 27.88 -13.43
CA LEU A 608 -13.01 28.01 -12.45
C LEU A 608 -13.43 28.99 -11.38
N THR A 609 -13.63 28.51 -10.16
CA THR A 609 -14.01 29.31 -8.99
C THR A 609 -13.05 29.11 -7.84
N ASP A 610 -13.17 29.90 -6.79
CA ASP A 610 -12.60 29.63 -5.48
C ASP A 610 -13.67 29.53 -4.37
N ASP A 611 -13.34 28.81 -3.30
CA ASP A 611 -14.16 28.69 -2.09
C ASP A 611 -14.01 29.94 -1.22
N ASP A 612 -14.99 30.20 -0.36
CA ASP A 612 -14.89 31.27 0.64
C ASP A 612 -13.60 31.09 1.48
N ASN A 613 -12.81 32.15 1.61
CA ASN A 613 -11.51 32.18 2.31
C ASN A 613 -10.37 31.44 1.60
N ALA A 614 -10.48 31.19 0.28
CA ALA A 614 -9.35 30.66 -0.48
C ALA A 614 -8.19 31.65 -0.48
N SER A 615 -6.97 31.12 -0.40
CA SER A 615 -5.74 31.90 -0.47
C SER A 615 -4.88 31.38 -1.61
N ILE A 616 -4.73 32.16 -2.68
CA ILE A 616 -3.91 31.82 -3.84
C ILE A 616 -2.74 32.80 -3.89
N ASP A 617 -1.54 32.33 -3.54
CA ASP A 617 -0.30 33.12 -3.57
C ASP A 617 0.68 32.57 -4.61
N VAL A 618 0.85 33.31 -5.71
CA VAL A 618 1.68 32.92 -6.85
C VAL A 618 2.82 33.91 -7.04
N ALA A 619 4.05 33.46 -6.84
CA ALA A 619 5.20 34.37 -6.79
C ALA A 619 5.56 35.05 -8.14
N PHE A 620 5.13 34.50 -9.28
CA PHE A 620 5.50 35.02 -10.60
C PHE A 620 4.36 35.14 -11.61
N SER A 621 3.75 34.03 -12.05
CA SER A 621 2.80 34.08 -13.18
C SER A 621 1.63 33.15 -12.99
N THR A 622 0.44 33.63 -13.32
CA THR A 622 -0.81 32.89 -13.30
C THR A 622 -1.49 32.91 -14.66
N LEU A 623 -1.89 31.74 -15.15
CA LEU A 623 -2.79 31.55 -16.29
C LEU A 623 -4.04 30.81 -15.82
N PHE A 624 -5.21 31.38 -16.08
CA PHE A 624 -6.50 30.78 -15.78
C PHE A 624 -7.33 30.62 -17.05
N GLU A 625 -7.72 29.39 -17.35
CA GLU A 625 -8.60 29.05 -18.47
C GLU A 625 -9.80 28.27 -17.95
N GLY A 626 -11.00 28.67 -18.35
CA GLY A 626 -12.25 28.05 -17.91
C GLY A 626 -13.45 28.55 -18.70
N ALA A 627 -14.60 27.88 -18.58
CA ALA A 627 -15.86 28.31 -19.18
C ALA A 627 -16.31 29.68 -18.65
N ASN A 628 -16.17 29.88 -17.34
CA ASN A 628 -16.15 31.16 -16.64
C ASN A 628 -14.97 31.12 -15.65
N VAL A 629 -14.45 32.28 -15.26
CA VAL A 629 -13.40 32.40 -14.24
C VAL A 629 -13.85 33.40 -13.20
N THR A 630 -13.95 32.99 -11.94
CA THR A 630 -14.31 33.86 -10.81
C THR A 630 -13.32 33.60 -9.70
N ILE A 631 -12.45 34.58 -9.39
CA ILE A 631 -11.39 34.41 -8.40
C ILE A 631 -11.34 35.59 -7.42
N GLY A 632 -11.39 35.30 -6.13
CA GLY A 632 -11.31 36.28 -5.05
C GLY A 632 -12.60 37.09 -4.88
N ASP A 633 -13.74 36.51 -5.23
CA ASP A 633 -15.04 37.19 -5.22
C ASP A 633 -15.61 37.40 -3.81
N SER A 634 -15.08 36.70 -2.80
CA SER A 634 -15.41 36.89 -1.40
C SER A 634 -14.45 37.88 -0.72
N ALA A 635 -14.98 38.66 0.22
CA ALA A 635 -14.18 39.66 0.96
C ALA A 635 -13.12 39.04 1.90
N THR A 636 -13.14 37.72 2.07
CA THR A 636 -12.19 36.96 2.89
C THR A 636 -11.12 36.25 2.08
N ASP A 637 -11.25 36.23 0.76
CA ASP A 637 -10.27 35.58 -0.11
C ASP A 637 -8.99 36.41 -0.15
N SER A 638 -7.91 35.75 -0.54
CA SER A 638 -6.64 36.41 -0.80
C SER A 638 -6.07 35.91 -2.12
N PHE A 639 -6.06 36.75 -3.16
CA PHE A 639 -5.43 36.42 -4.43
C PHE A 639 -4.27 37.38 -4.74
N ASN A 640 -3.07 36.81 -4.83
CA ASN A 640 -1.86 37.53 -5.17
C ASN A 640 -1.08 36.82 -6.26
N THR A 641 -0.81 37.53 -7.35
CA THR A 641 0.15 37.09 -8.37
C THR A 641 0.90 38.27 -8.94
N ARG A 642 2.09 38.03 -9.50
CA ARG A 642 2.87 39.10 -10.12
C ARG A 642 2.41 39.41 -11.54
N THR A 643 2.00 38.41 -12.33
CA THR A 643 1.42 38.60 -13.66
C THR A 643 0.21 37.70 -13.84
N LEU A 644 -0.82 38.23 -14.50
CA LEU A 644 -2.05 37.51 -14.78
C LEU A 644 -2.28 37.41 -16.29
N SER A 645 -2.76 36.26 -16.73
CA SER A 645 -3.40 36.06 -18.03
C SER A 645 -4.62 35.14 -17.88
N PHE A 646 -5.63 35.31 -18.70
CA PHE A 646 -6.82 34.46 -18.67
C PHE A 646 -7.43 34.19 -20.05
N SER A 647 -8.16 33.10 -20.20
CA SER A 647 -8.95 32.83 -21.40
C SER A 647 -10.27 32.17 -21.04
N SER A 648 -11.38 32.79 -21.43
CA SER A 648 -12.72 32.28 -21.16
C SER A 648 -13.67 32.61 -22.31
N PRO A 649 -14.54 31.68 -22.75
CA PRO A 649 -15.63 32.02 -23.64
C PRO A 649 -16.77 32.77 -22.92
N GLY A 650 -16.79 32.75 -21.59
CA GLY A 650 -17.78 33.37 -20.72
C GLY A 650 -17.26 34.60 -19.98
N HIS A 651 -17.67 34.76 -18.74
CA HIS A 651 -17.27 35.87 -17.88
C HIS A 651 -15.95 35.59 -17.15
N VAL A 652 -15.18 36.64 -16.91
CA VAL A 652 -14.00 36.66 -16.02
C VAL A 652 -14.23 37.72 -14.95
N ASP A 653 -14.28 37.32 -13.69
CA ASP A 653 -14.29 38.20 -12.51
C ASP A 653 -13.06 37.89 -11.66
N VAL A 654 -12.20 38.89 -11.46
CA VAL A 654 -10.98 38.71 -10.67
C VAL A 654 -10.78 39.87 -9.73
N SER A 655 -10.73 39.56 -8.45
CA SER A 655 -10.31 40.49 -7.40
C SER A 655 -8.91 40.09 -6.91
N GLN A 656 -7.98 41.04 -6.92
CA GLN A 656 -6.64 40.84 -6.34
C GLN A 656 -6.41 41.80 -5.18
N ASP A 657 -5.81 41.31 -4.10
CA ASP A 657 -5.34 42.14 -2.99
C ASP A 657 -4.14 43.01 -3.36
N SER A 658 -3.45 42.62 -4.44
CA SER A 658 -2.32 43.32 -5.01
C SER A 658 -2.65 43.85 -6.41
N ARG A 659 -1.64 44.42 -7.08
CA ARG A 659 -1.79 44.99 -8.42
C ARG A 659 -2.09 43.89 -9.43
N ILE A 660 -3.12 44.11 -10.25
CA ILE A 660 -3.33 43.33 -11.46
C ILE A 660 -2.35 43.83 -12.53
N PHE A 661 -1.51 42.93 -13.03
CA PHE A 661 -0.57 43.18 -14.11
C PHE A 661 -0.78 42.18 -15.24
N LEU A 662 -1.50 42.61 -16.27
CA LEU A 662 -1.89 41.77 -17.40
C LEU A 662 -0.71 41.51 -18.34
N THR A 663 -0.65 40.29 -18.87
CA THR A 663 0.36 39.85 -19.83
C THR A 663 -0.27 38.91 -20.85
N ASN A 664 0.42 38.64 -21.95
CA ASN A 664 -0.02 37.70 -22.98
C ASN A 664 -1.43 38.03 -23.52
N ALA A 665 -2.16 37.02 -24.01
CA ALA A 665 -3.55 37.17 -24.44
C ALA A 665 -4.53 37.00 -23.27
N ASN A 666 -5.57 37.83 -23.27
CA ASN A 666 -6.61 37.91 -22.27
C ASN A 666 -7.95 38.00 -22.99
N ASP A 667 -8.63 36.86 -23.15
CA ASP A 667 -9.86 36.77 -23.93
C ASP A 667 -11.06 36.46 -23.01
N SER A 668 -12.15 37.21 -23.14
CA SER A 668 -13.41 36.97 -22.40
C SER A 668 -14.65 37.48 -23.15
N ASN A 669 -15.84 37.05 -22.75
CA ASN A 669 -17.09 37.69 -23.17
C ASN A 669 -17.45 38.90 -22.30
N GLN A 670 -17.15 38.85 -20.99
CA GLN A 670 -17.29 39.96 -20.06
C GLN A 670 -16.13 39.92 -19.06
N LEU A 671 -15.64 41.08 -18.64
CA LEU A 671 -14.49 41.19 -17.75
C LEU A 671 -14.78 42.13 -16.58
N SER A 672 -14.55 41.68 -15.35
CA SER A 672 -14.56 42.48 -14.13
C SER A 672 -13.21 42.31 -13.44
N LEU A 673 -12.51 43.41 -13.19
CA LEU A 673 -11.22 43.42 -12.50
C LEU A 673 -11.27 44.39 -11.31
N SER A 674 -11.02 43.88 -10.11
CA SER A 674 -10.98 44.68 -8.88
C SER A 674 -9.62 44.57 -8.17
N THR A 675 -9.10 45.70 -7.69
CA THR A 675 -7.86 45.74 -6.90
C THR A 675 -7.77 47.03 -6.10
N PRO A 676 -7.23 47.00 -4.87
CA PRO A 676 -6.99 48.22 -4.10
C PRO A 676 -5.75 49.00 -4.58
N VAL A 677 -5.06 48.56 -5.64
CA VAL A 677 -3.77 49.13 -6.09
C VAL A 677 -3.85 49.77 -7.47
N SER A 678 -3.81 48.95 -8.52
CA SER A 678 -3.76 49.42 -9.91
C SER A 678 -3.97 48.25 -10.87
N VAL A 679 -4.48 48.54 -12.06
CA VAL A 679 -4.51 47.60 -13.20
C VAL A 679 -3.58 48.14 -14.28
N LEU A 680 -2.57 47.35 -14.65
CA LEU A 680 -1.57 47.66 -15.66
C LEU A 680 -1.43 46.50 -16.65
N ASP A 681 -0.77 46.74 -17.78
CA ASP A 681 -0.32 45.71 -18.72
C ASP A 681 1.19 45.78 -19.02
N SER A 682 1.69 44.69 -19.59
CA SER A 682 3.02 44.62 -20.23
C SER A 682 2.91 45.02 -21.70
N PRO A 683 3.99 45.49 -22.34
CA PRO A 683 4.03 45.58 -23.80
C PRO A 683 3.66 44.25 -24.45
N THR A 684 2.95 44.32 -25.58
CA THR A 684 2.39 43.22 -26.38
C THR A 684 1.21 42.46 -25.74
N THR A 685 0.61 43.00 -24.68
CA THR A 685 -0.58 42.40 -24.05
C THR A 685 -1.77 42.55 -24.98
N GLN A 686 -2.59 41.51 -25.10
CA GLN A 686 -3.85 41.54 -25.82
C GLN A 686 -4.98 41.35 -24.82
N VAL A 687 -5.94 42.26 -24.80
CA VAL A 687 -7.18 42.20 -24.02
C VAL A 687 -8.33 42.31 -25.01
N ASN A 688 -9.04 41.21 -25.24
CA ASN A 688 -10.18 41.18 -26.15
C ASN A 688 -11.43 40.73 -25.39
N VAL A 689 -12.35 41.67 -25.20
CA VAL A 689 -13.61 41.45 -24.49
C VAL A 689 -14.77 41.76 -25.42
N ALA A 690 -15.58 40.75 -25.74
CA ALA A 690 -16.68 40.94 -26.69
C ALA A 690 -17.80 41.84 -26.15
N GLY A 691 -17.98 41.84 -24.82
CA GLY A 691 -18.99 42.62 -24.10
C GLY A 691 -18.37 43.68 -23.20
N GLU A 692 -18.96 43.84 -22.02
CA GLU A 692 -18.57 44.88 -21.06
C GLU A 692 -17.30 44.52 -20.28
N VAL A 693 -16.45 45.53 -20.09
CA VAL A 693 -15.31 45.54 -19.17
C VAL A 693 -15.58 46.51 -18.03
N SER A 694 -15.41 46.07 -16.79
CA SER A 694 -15.53 46.88 -15.58
C SER A 694 -14.24 46.85 -14.77
N PHE A 695 -13.76 48.02 -14.36
CA PHE A 695 -12.58 48.16 -13.50
C PHE A 695 -12.93 48.84 -12.17
N ASP A 696 -12.59 48.22 -11.05
CA ASP A 696 -12.63 48.85 -9.72
C ASP A 696 -11.21 48.96 -9.17
N THR A 697 -10.60 50.13 -9.37
CA THR A 697 -9.17 50.32 -9.09
C THR A 697 -8.85 51.80 -8.89
N PRO A 698 -7.93 52.18 -7.98
CA PRO A 698 -7.47 53.56 -7.90
C PRO A 698 -6.85 54.06 -9.21
N TYR A 699 -6.08 53.23 -9.91
CA TYR A 699 -5.32 53.61 -11.11
C TYR A 699 -5.43 52.55 -12.21
N LEU A 700 -5.67 52.98 -13.43
CA LEU A 700 -5.79 52.14 -14.62
C LEU A 700 -4.86 52.68 -15.71
N ASN A 701 -4.03 51.80 -16.29
CA ASN A 701 -3.20 52.11 -17.46
C ASN A 701 -3.14 50.88 -18.35
N LEU A 702 -3.86 50.89 -19.48
CA LEU A 702 -3.93 49.79 -20.44
C LEU A 702 -3.77 50.29 -21.87
N GLY A 703 -3.07 49.50 -22.69
CA GLY A 703 -2.82 49.84 -24.09
C GLY A 703 -1.80 50.98 -24.25
N ASP A 704 -0.90 51.17 -23.28
CA ASP A 704 0.02 52.30 -23.29
C ASP A 704 1.21 52.11 -24.24
N SER A 705 1.39 50.91 -24.79
CA SER A 705 2.34 50.59 -25.85
C SER A 705 1.68 50.46 -27.21
N ASP A 706 2.34 50.95 -28.28
CA ASP A 706 1.89 50.80 -29.67
C ASP A 706 1.73 49.33 -30.15
N SER A 707 2.22 48.37 -29.37
CA SER A 707 2.13 46.94 -29.66
C SER A 707 1.06 46.20 -28.86
N ASP A 708 0.41 46.88 -27.92
CA ASP A 708 -0.69 46.31 -27.16
C ASP A 708 -1.94 46.20 -28.03
N GLN A 709 -2.88 45.37 -27.60
CA GLN A 709 -4.24 45.40 -28.14
C GLN A 709 -5.23 45.45 -26.99
N PHE A 710 -6.12 46.44 -26.99
CA PHE A 710 -7.25 46.50 -26.09
C PHE A 710 -8.52 46.71 -26.91
N ASN A 711 -9.45 45.76 -26.84
CA ASN A 711 -10.74 45.83 -27.50
C ASN A 711 -11.83 45.42 -26.50
N ALA A 712 -12.77 46.32 -26.22
CA ALA A 712 -13.94 46.07 -25.41
C ALA A 712 -15.22 46.36 -26.21
N GLY A 713 -16.33 45.68 -25.86
CA GLY A 713 -17.65 46.06 -26.36
C GLY A 713 -18.15 47.35 -25.72
N SER A 714 -17.94 47.48 -24.40
CA SER A 714 -18.13 48.70 -23.63
C SER A 714 -17.24 48.70 -22.39
N VAL A 715 -16.99 49.87 -21.81
CA VAL A 715 -16.13 50.04 -20.65
C VAL A 715 -16.83 50.84 -19.55
N SER A 716 -16.62 50.43 -18.30
CA SER A 716 -16.94 51.20 -17.10
C SER A 716 -15.77 51.15 -16.12
N PHE A 717 -15.67 52.17 -15.28
CA PHE A 717 -14.64 52.22 -14.25
C PHE A 717 -15.08 52.97 -13.01
N ASN A 718 -14.66 52.48 -11.86
CA ASN A 718 -14.73 53.17 -10.59
C ASN A 718 -13.31 53.44 -10.12
N THR A 719 -12.80 54.63 -10.39
CA THR A 719 -11.41 54.98 -10.13
C THR A 719 -11.28 56.28 -9.34
N SER A 720 -10.42 56.27 -8.33
CA SER A 720 -10.20 57.47 -7.49
C SER A 720 -9.05 58.36 -7.97
N ASP A 721 -8.28 57.88 -8.94
CA ASP A 721 -7.12 58.58 -9.50
C ASP A 721 -7.24 58.73 -11.03
N THR A 722 -6.46 57.96 -11.78
CA THR A 722 -6.25 58.20 -13.21
C THR A 722 -6.63 56.96 -13.99
N VAL A 723 -7.33 57.18 -15.10
CA VAL A 723 -7.53 56.20 -16.17
C VAL A 723 -6.73 56.68 -17.38
N ASN A 724 -5.74 55.88 -17.79
CA ASN A 724 -5.10 55.99 -19.09
C ASN A 724 -5.48 54.76 -19.91
N LEU A 725 -6.32 54.94 -20.92
CA LEU A 725 -6.82 53.83 -21.72
C LEU A 725 -6.60 54.15 -23.19
N THR A 726 -5.89 53.28 -23.88
CA THR A 726 -5.85 53.26 -25.33
C THR A 726 -6.57 52.01 -25.79
N GLU A 727 -7.65 52.20 -26.52
CA GLU A 727 -8.46 51.14 -27.10
C GLU A 727 -8.29 51.16 -28.61
N ASP A 728 -8.02 50.01 -29.23
CA ASP A 728 -7.83 49.92 -30.68
C ASP A 728 -9.15 50.01 -31.45
N SER A 729 -10.27 49.80 -30.75
CA SER A 729 -11.62 49.81 -31.30
C SER A 729 -12.39 51.08 -30.91
N ASN A 730 -13.72 51.03 -30.98
CA ASN A 730 -14.56 52.08 -30.44
C ASN A 730 -14.54 51.98 -28.91
N THR A 731 -14.46 53.11 -28.21
CA THR A 731 -14.69 53.15 -26.77
C THR A 731 -16.12 53.56 -26.50
N VAL A 732 -16.89 52.69 -25.84
CA VAL A 732 -18.27 52.96 -25.45
C VAL A 732 -18.35 52.94 -23.92
N PHE A 733 -18.61 54.09 -23.29
CA PHE A 733 -18.87 54.12 -21.86
C PHE A 733 -20.23 53.51 -21.54
N SER A 734 -20.25 52.54 -20.65
CA SER A 734 -21.46 51.94 -20.08
C SER A 734 -21.48 52.13 -18.56
N GLY A 735 -22.64 51.87 -17.95
CA GLY A 735 -22.78 51.89 -16.50
C GLY A 735 -22.33 53.22 -15.88
N ASN A 736 -21.63 53.14 -14.75
CA ASN A 736 -21.04 54.32 -14.09
C ASN A 736 -19.53 54.34 -14.30
N SER A 737 -19.03 55.46 -14.79
CA SER A 737 -17.62 55.76 -15.03
C SER A 737 -17.23 56.99 -14.22
N ASP A 738 -16.62 56.78 -13.05
CA ASP A 738 -16.16 57.84 -12.13
C ASP A 738 -14.62 57.84 -12.06
N VAL A 739 -14.02 59.00 -12.30
CA VAL A 739 -12.56 59.16 -12.36
C VAL A 739 -12.15 60.60 -12.03
N ARG A 740 -10.98 60.79 -11.43
CA ARG A 740 -10.43 62.14 -11.27
C ARG A 740 -9.81 62.66 -12.57
N LEU A 741 -8.97 61.86 -13.24
CA LEU A 741 -8.36 62.18 -14.52
C LEU A 741 -8.57 61.06 -15.55
N ALA A 742 -9.33 61.33 -16.62
CA ALA A 742 -9.47 60.44 -17.75
C ALA A 742 -8.54 60.86 -18.89
N ILE A 743 -7.74 59.94 -19.41
CA ILE A 743 -6.97 60.06 -20.65
C ILE A 743 -7.37 58.88 -21.51
N ILE A 744 -8.17 59.12 -22.55
CA ILE A 744 -8.81 58.07 -23.35
C ILE A 744 -8.43 58.27 -24.81
N HIS A 745 -7.91 57.22 -25.43
CA HIS A 745 -7.62 57.17 -26.86
C HIS A 745 -8.44 56.04 -27.49
N ALA A 746 -9.47 56.38 -28.26
CA ALA A 746 -10.26 55.44 -29.03
C ALA A 746 -9.70 55.32 -30.46
N GLY A 747 -9.42 54.10 -30.88
CA GLY A 747 -8.99 53.75 -32.23
C GLY A 747 -10.10 53.89 -33.28
N GLY A 748 -11.35 54.03 -32.83
CA GLY A 748 -12.53 54.44 -33.60
C GLY A 748 -13.27 55.63 -32.97
N SER A 749 -14.58 55.50 -32.78
CA SER A 749 -15.43 56.51 -32.10
C SER A 749 -15.38 56.37 -30.57
N LEU A 750 -15.59 57.48 -29.86
CA LEU A 750 -15.78 57.52 -28.41
C LEU A 750 -17.23 57.91 -28.10
N SER A 751 -17.98 57.09 -27.37
CA SER A 751 -19.40 57.36 -27.13
C SER A 751 -19.94 56.89 -25.78
N THR A 752 -21.15 57.32 -25.42
CA THR A 752 -21.92 56.77 -24.29
C THR A 752 -23.00 55.80 -24.77
N ALA A 753 -23.20 54.70 -24.03
CA ALA A 753 -24.37 53.84 -24.17
C ALA A 753 -25.56 54.43 -23.40
N VAL A 754 -26.78 53.99 -23.71
CA VAL A 754 -28.02 54.44 -23.06
C VAL A 754 -27.95 54.29 -21.53
N ASN A 755 -28.18 55.39 -20.81
CA ASN A 755 -28.08 55.52 -19.35
C ASN A 755 -26.65 55.42 -18.79
N ALA A 756 -25.63 55.70 -19.60
CA ALA A 756 -24.27 55.78 -19.09
C ALA A 756 -24.10 57.04 -18.23
N SER A 757 -23.32 56.92 -17.15
CA SER A 757 -22.92 58.01 -16.27
C SER A 757 -21.42 58.21 -16.39
N VAL A 758 -20.97 59.36 -16.90
CA VAL A 758 -19.56 59.69 -17.06
C VAL A 758 -19.23 60.93 -16.23
N GLN A 759 -18.45 60.75 -15.18
CA GLN A 759 -18.06 61.80 -14.25
C GLN A 759 -16.54 61.94 -14.22
N ALA A 760 -16.02 63.15 -14.46
CA ALA A 760 -14.59 63.41 -14.40
C ALA A 760 -14.22 64.83 -13.97
N THR A 761 -13.27 64.98 -13.04
CA THR A 761 -12.69 66.31 -12.73
C THR A 761 -11.86 66.86 -13.92
N SER A 762 -11.31 65.97 -14.74
CA SER A 762 -10.61 66.35 -15.96
C SER A 762 -10.60 65.19 -16.93
N ALA A 763 -10.89 65.45 -18.20
CA ALA A 763 -10.84 64.47 -19.27
C ALA A 763 -10.06 65.01 -20.48
N SER A 764 -9.14 64.19 -21.00
CA SER A 764 -8.48 64.37 -22.30
C SER A 764 -8.90 63.21 -23.20
N LEU A 765 -9.71 63.51 -24.20
CA LEU A 765 -10.37 62.53 -25.05
C LEU A 765 -9.82 62.62 -26.48
N TYR A 766 -9.41 61.49 -27.03
CA TYR A 766 -8.88 61.36 -28.38
C TYR A 766 -9.67 60.26 -29.10
N ALA A 767 -10.15 60.55 -30.30
CA ALA A 767 -10.84 59.59 -31.15
C ALA A 767 -10.37 59.75 -32.60
N THR A 768 -10.33 58.64 -33.35
CA THR A 768 -10.03 58.69 -34.79
C THR A 768 -11.27 59.00 -35.62
N ASP A 769 -12.46 58.74 -35.08
CA ASP A 769 -13.78 59.09 -35.62
C ASP A 769 -14.48 60.07 -34.64
N ASP A 770 -15.78 59.95 -34.43
CA ASP A 770 -16.59 60.89 -33.64
C ASP A 770 -16.37 60.78 -32.12
N ILE A 771 -16.63 61.87 -31.39
CA ILE A 771 -16.81 61.88 -29.93
C ILE A 771 -18.25 62.26 -29.64
N LEU A 772 -19.04 61.37 -29.03
CA LEU A 772 -20.48 61.50 -28.80
C LEU A 772 -20.82 61.19 -27.34
N LEU A 773 -20.82 62.20 -26.47
CA LEU A 773 -21.08 62.01 -25.04
C LEU A 773 -22.42 62.64 -24.64
N GLY A 774 -23.24 61.87 -23.91
CA GLY A 774 -24.51 62.33 -23.36
C GLY A 774 -25.64 62.38 -24.38
N THR A 775 -25.42 61.91 -25.60
CA THR A 775 -26.40 62.01 -26.70
C THR A 775 -27.51 60.95 -26.61
N GLU A 776 -27.33 59.92 -25.80
CA GLU A 776 -28.31 58.83 -25.65
C GLU A 776 -29.27 59.10 -24.48
N ALA A 777 -30.44 58.46 -24.52
CA ALA A 777 -31.50 58.73 -23.56
C ALA A 777 -31.13 58.28 -22.14
N GLY A 778 -31.21 59.21 -21.18
CA GLY A 778 -30.98 58.92 -19.76
C GLY A 778 -29.50 58.94 -19.35
N ASP A 779 -28.61 59.33 -20.25
CA ASP A 779 -27.20 59.57 -19.95
C ASP A 779 -27.04 60.70 -18.92
N PHE A 780 -25.95 60.63 -18.16
CA PHE A 780 -25.50 61.67 -17.26
C PHE A 780 -24.02 61.95 -17.51
N VAL A 781 -23.66 63.18 -17.87
CA VAL A 781 -22.26 63.54 -18.14
C VAL A 781 -21.91 64.80 -17.37
N ASP A 782 -20.91 64.67 -16.49
CA ASP A 782 -20.39 65.75 -15.67
C ASP A 782 -18.85 65.75 -15.73
N ILE A 783 -18.32 66.55 -16.65
CA ILE A 783 -16.89 66.73 -16.87
C ILE A 783 -16.53 68.18 -16.58
N ASP A 784 -15.88 68.42 -15.44
CA ASP A 784 -15.46 69.77 -15.02
C ASP A 784 -14.56 70.44 -16.07
N ARG A 785 -13.59 69.66 -16.58
CA ARG A 785 -12.58 70.13 -17.53
C ARG A 785 -12.39 69.18 -18.68
N LEU A 786 -12.52 69.67 -19.91
CA LEU A 786 -12.44 68.85 -21.11
C LEU A 786 -11.38 69.34 -22.09
N GLN A 787 -10.63 68.38 -22.62
CA GLN A 787 -9.89 68.50 -23.87
C GLN A 787 -10.38 67.40 -24.81
N PHE A 788 -10.63 67.72 -26.08
CA PHE A 788 -11.03 66.74 -27.10
C PHE A 788 -10.17 66.86 -28.36
N ASN A 789 -9.90 65.75 -29.03
CA ASN A 789 -9.30 65.76 -30.36
C ASN A 789 -9.92 64.66 -31.21
N SER A 790 -10.63 65.08 -32.25
CA SER A 790 -11.17 64.20 -33.28
C SER A 790 -10.99 64.88 -34.66
N PRO A 791 -10.75 64.12 -35.74
CA PRO A 791 -10.80 64.64 -37.10
C PRO A 791 -12.24 64.75 -37.64
N GLU A 792 -13.22 64.16 -36.97
CA GLU A 792 -14.64 64.18 -37.31
C GLU A 792 -15.44 64.98 -36.25
N ASP A 793 -16.67 64.56 -35.93
CA ASP A 793 -17.61 65.39 -35.18
C ASP A 793 -17.47 65.15 -33.66
N VAL A 794 -17.56 66.24 -32.91
CA VAL A 794 -17.56 66.21 -31.44
C VAL A 794 -18.88 66.77 -30.94
N THR A 795 -19.68 65.93 -30.29
CA THR A 795 -20.92 66.29 -29.62
C THR A 795 -20.82 65.93 -28.14
N VAL A 796 -21.06 66.91 -27.28
CA VAL A 796 -21.06 66.70 -25.83
C VAL A 796 -22.28 67.39 -25.24
N GLU A 797 -23.17 66.59 -24.64
CA GLU A 797 -24.26 67.04 -23.78
C GLU A 797 -23.83 66.85 -22.32
N GLN A 798 -23.77 67.94 -21.55
CA GLN A 798 -23.31 68.00 -20.16
C GLN A 798 -24.44 68.47 -19.24
N ASP A 799 -24.50 67.88 -18.04
CA ASP A 799 -25.49 68.22 -17.02
C ASP A 799 -25.06 69.37 -16.08
N ASP A 800 -23.78 69.80 -16.14
CA ASP A 800 -23.28 70.98 -15.42
C ASP A 800 -22.43 71.89 -16.33
N SER A 801 -21.42 72.55 -15.77
CA SER A 801 -20.59 73.56 -16.40
C SER A 801 -19.34 72.92 -16.96
N LEU A 802 -18.98 73.27 -18.18
CA LEU A 802 -17.87 72.67 -18.91
C LEU A 802 -16.77 73.70 -19.17
N TYR A 803 -15.54 73.41 -18.72
CA TYR A 803 -14.38 74.26 -18.96
C TYR A 803 -13.32 73.62 -19.85
N PHE A 804 -12.96 74.28 -20.95
CA PHE A 804 -11.98 73.74 -21.88
C PHE A 804 -10.54 74.08 -21.54
N PHE A 805 -9.64 73.16 -21.89
CA PHE A 805 -8.19 73.36 -21.80
C PHE A 805 -7.45 72.68 -22.94
N GLY A 806 -6.15 72.95 -23.03
CA GLY A 806 -5.29 72.33 -24.03
C GLY A 806 -5.70 72.68 -25.47
N ASN A 807 -5.38 71.77 -26.39
CA ASN A 807 -5.73 71.94 -27.80
C ASN A 807 -6.93 71.07 -28.15
N ASN A 808 -7.92 71.71 -28.77
CA ASN A 808 -9.20 71.13 -29.10
C ASN A 808 -9.42 71.18 -30.62
N THR A 809 -9.61 70.01 -31.24
CA THR A 809 -9.82 69.89 -32.68
C THR A 809 -11.05 69.04 -32.97
N ALA A 810 -11.86 69.49 -33.91
CA ALA A 810 -12.98 68.75 -34.49
C ALA A 810 -13.27 69.27 -35.91
N LYS A 811 -14.03 68.52 -36.68
CA LYS A 811 -14.65 69.01 -37.91
C LYS A 811 -15.88 69.84 -37.60
N ASN A 812 -16.85 69.25 -36.91
CA ASN A 812 -17.97 69.95 -36.31
C ASN A 812 -17.91 69.82 -34.78
N LEU A 813 -18.30 70.88 -34.06
CA LEU A 813 -18.38 70.90 -32.60
C LEU A 813 -19.81 71.26 -32.19
N THR A 814 -20.46 70.41 -31.41
CA THR A 814 -21.75 70.68 -30.77
C THR A 814 -21.58 70.51 -29.26
N LEU A 815 -21.86 71.58 -28.51
CA LEU A 815 -21.74 71.58 -27.06
C LEU A 815 -23.05 72.06 -26.44
N LEU A 816 -23.69 71.21 -25.66
CA LEU A 816 -24.83 71.54 -24.83
C LEU A 816 -24.44 71.33 -23.37
N ALA A 817 -24.65 72.34 -22.54
CA ALA A 817 -24.38 72.30 -21.12
C ALA A 817 -25.52 72.98 -20.37
N ASP A 818 -26.06 72.34 -19.33
CA ASP A 818 -27.03 72.98 -18.44
C ASP A 818 -26.39 74.16 -17.68
N GLY A 819 -25.07 74.09 -17.43
CA GLY A 819 -24.26 75.10 -16.79
C GLY A 819 -23.62 76.12 -17.73
N ALA A 820 -22.43 76.60 -17.35
CA ALA A 820 -21.64 77.51 -18.17
C ALA A 820 -20.73 76.75 -19.14
N ILE A 821 -20.53 77.27 -20.35
CA ILE A 821 -19.46 76.87 -21.26
C ILE A 821 -18.35 77.92 -21.16
N GLY A 822 -17.16 77.50 -20.72
CA GLY A 822 -16.02 78.38 -20.50
C GLY A 822 -14.72 77.81 -21.03
N ASP A 823 -13.69 78.65 -21.16
CA ASP A 823 -12.32 78.18 -21.38
C ASP A 823 -11.32 78.64 -20.32
N SER A 824 -10.21 77.91 -20.25
CA SER A 824 -9.02 78.34 -19.53
C SER A 824 -8.17 79.24 -20.41
N GLY A 825 -7.37 80.14 -19.81
CA GLY A 825 -6.60 81.17 -20.54
C GLY A 825 -5.52 80.70 -21.52
N THR A 826 -5.42 79.40 -21.78
CA THR A 826 -4.49 78.78 -22.75
C THR A 826 -5.18 77.71 -23.60
N ALA A 827 -6.52 77.64 -23.57
CA ALA A 827 -7.24 76.71 -24.43
C ALA A 827 -7.15 77.18 -25.88
N SER A 828 -7.02 76.23 -26.81
CA SER A 828 -7.13 76.48 -28.24
C SER A 828 -8.23 75.62 -28.84
N PHE A 829 -8.97 76.21 -29.77
CA PHE A 829 -9.96 75.54 -30.59
C PHE A 829 -9.61 75.76 -32.07
N SER A 830 -9.60 74.67 -32.82
CA SER A 830 -9.46 74.66 -34.27
C SER A 830 -10.56 73.78 -34.84
N ILE A 831 -11.71 74.38 -35.12
CA ILE A 831 -12.89 73.67 -35.64
C ILE A 831 -13.03 73.95 -37.14
N ALA A 832 -13.11 72.91 -37.95
CA ALA A 832 -12.98 73.07 -39.41
C ALA A 832 -14.22 73.71 -40.05
N ASP A 833 -15.43 73.26 -39.68
CA ASP A 833 -16.67 73.56 -40.40
C ASP A 833 -17.68 74.36 -39.55
N HIS A 834 -18.21 73.77 -38.47
CA HIS A 834 -19.25 74.41 -37.66
C HIS A 834 -19.04 74.23 -36.16
N THR A 835 -19.36 75.28 -35.39
CA THR A 835 -19.45 75.22 -33.93
C THR A 835 -20.82 75.67 -33.45
N TRP A 836 -21.48 74.83 -32.65
CA TRP A 836 -22.74 75.08 -31.98
C TRP A 836 -22.49 75.10 -30.47
N LEU A 837 -22.77 76.22 -29.80
CA LEU A 837 -22.58 76.39 -28.35
C LEU A 837 -23.89 76.65 -27.58
N GLY A 838 -24.15 75.87 -26.53
CA GLY A 838 -25.37 75.92 -25.73
C GLY A 838 -25.17 75.86 -24.26
N GLY A 839 -25.62 76.88 -23.56
CA GLY A 839 -25.75 76.76 -22.14
C GLY A 839 -26.22 78.03 -21.50
N ASN A 840 -26.10 78.12 -20.18
CA ASN A 840 -26.55 79.30 -19.47
C ASN A 840 -25.66 80.52 -19.78
N THR A 841 -24.34 80.37 -19.75
CA THR A 841 -23.39 81.44 -20.12
C THR A 841 -22.27 80.86 -20.97
N ILE A 842 -21.80 81.60 -21.96
CA ILE A 842 -20.75 81.14 -22.89
C ILE A 842 -19.61 82.16 -22.87
N TRP A 843 -18.40 81.74 -22.47
CA TRP A 843 -17.16 82.53 -22.47
C TRP A 843 -16.04 81.74 -23.15
N ILE A 844 -15.77 82.04 -24.41
CA ILE A 844 -14.75 81.34 -25.21
C ILE A 844 -13.90 82.37 -25.93
N GLY A 845 -12.58 82.22 -25.88
CA GLY A 845 -11.65 83.10 -26.59
C GLY A 845 -11.63 84.53 -26.06
N GLU A 846 -12.15 84.81 -24.86
CA GLU A 846 -12.29 86.18 -24.37
C GLU A 846 -10.98 86.82 -23.92
N LYS A 847 -9.92 86.03 -23.71
CA LYS A 847 -8.60 86.51 -23.32
C LYS A 847 -7.68 86.54 -24.54
N SER A 848 -6.76 87.50 -24.56
CA SER A 848 -5.81 87.67 -25.67
C SER A 848 -4.77 86.54 -25.83
N THR A 849 -4.81 85.52 -24.97
CA THR A 849 -3.93 84.35 -25.00
C THR A 849 -4.64 83.10 -25.50
N ASP A 850 -5.97 83.15 -25.62
CA ASP A 850 -6.78 82.08 -26.14
C ASP A 850 -6.63 82.04 -27.67
N THR A 851 -6.85 80.88 -28.30
CA THR A 851 -7.02 80.84 -29.76
C THR A 851 -8.29 80.11 -30.14
N PHE A 852 -9.29 80.82 -30.62
CA PHE A 852 -10.54 80.23 -31.08
C PHE A 852 -10.71 80.49 -32.57
N ASN A 853 -10.78 79.42 -33.36
CA ASN A 853 -11.08 79.49 -34.78
C ASN A 853 -12.16 78.47 -35.11
N THR A 854 -13.21 78.91 -35.80
CA THR A 854 -14.28 78.05 -36.30
C THR A 854 -14.66 78.46 -37.73
N GLY A 855 -15.30 77.57 -38.48
CA GLY A 855 -15.82 77.93 -39.80
C GLY A 855 -17.06 78.82 -39.68
N THR A 856 -18.12 78.28 -39.10
CA THR A 856 -19.37 79.01 -38.81
C THR A 856 -19.80 78.77 -37.37
N LEU A 857 -20.50 79.72 -36.78
CA LEU A 857 -20.84 79.74 -35.36
C LEU A 857 -22.35 79.88 -35.14
N THR A 858 -22.91 79.02 -34.30
CA THR A 858 -24.22 79.17 -33.67
C THR A 858 -24.05 79.22 -32.16
N PHE A 859 -24.72 80.14 -31.47
CA PHE A 859 -24.76 80.18 -30.01
C PHE A 859 -26.17 80.39 -29.47
N VAL A 860 -26.57 79.60 -28.48
CA VAL A 860 -27.86 79.73 -27.81
C VAL A 860 -27.62 79.75 -26.32
N ALA A 861 -27.71 80.92 -25.72
CA ALA A 861 -27.61 81.08 -24.28
C ALA A 861 -28.78 81.85 -23.67
N THR A 862 -29.16 81.45 -22.46
CA THR A 862 -30.13 82.19 -21.63
C THR A 862 -29.48 83.38 -20.90
N GLY A 863 -28.15 83.36 -20.75
CA GLY A 863 -27.34 84.37 -20.08
C GLY A 863 -26.35 85.04 -21.03
N ASN A 864 -25.20 85.46 -20.49
CA ASN A 864 -24.22 86.24 -21.24
C ASN A 864 -23.41 85.38 -22.20
N VAL A 865 -23.16 85.91 -23.40
CA VAL A 865 -22.28 85.33 -24.41
C VAL A 865 -21.12 86.30 -24.64
N VAL A 866 -19.90 85.81 -24.48
CA VAL A 866 -18.65 86.50 -24.82
C VAL A 866 -17.83 85.55 -25.66
N ILE A 867 -17.64 85.88 -26.94
CA ILE A 867 -16.86 85.07 -27.86
C ILE A 867 -15.81 85.95 -28.53
N GLY A 868 -14.55 85.57 -28.38
CA GLY A 868 -13.44 86.12 -29.14
C GLY A 868 -12.98 85.10 -30.18
N GLU A 869 -12.88 85.52 -31.44
CA GLU A 869 -12.41 84.69 -32.53
C GLU A 869 -11.17 85.31 -33.19
N ASP A 870 -10.15 84.47 -33.40
CA ASP A 870 -8.89 84.90 -34.00
C ASP A 870 -8.94 84.91 -35.53
N SER A 871 -10.00 84.34 -36.12
CA SER A 871 -10.33 84.36 -37.54
C SER A 871 -11.49 85.32 -37.86
N LEU A 872 -12.06 85.19 -39.06
CA LEU A 872 -13.34 85.80 -39.39
C LEU A 872 -14.44 85.04 -38.67
N MET A 873 -15.33 85.74 -37.98
CA MET A 873 -16.49 85.15 -37.32
C MET A 873 -17.67 85.18 -38.28
N MET A 874 -18.21 84.00 -38.60
CA MET A 874 -19.37 83.83 -39.46
C MET A 874 -20.54 83.22 -38.68
N ILE A 875 -21.53 84.03 -38.32
CA ILE A 875 -22.69 83.62 -37.54
C ILE A 875 -23.73 83.00 -38.47
N ARG A 876 -24.35 81.89 -38.05
CA ARG A 876 -25.43 81.25 -38.81
C ARG A 876 -26.58 80.84 -37.89
N GLY A 877 -27.75 80.64 -38.48
CA GLY A 877 -28.88 80.01 -37.80
C GLY A 877 -29.47 80.89 -36.72
N ASN A 878 -30.05 80.28 -35.70
CA ASN A 878 -30.77 80.97 -34.63
C ASN A 878 -29.88 81.13 -33.41
N ASN A 879 -29.65 82.38 -33.02
CA ASN A 879 -28.71 82.75 -31.99
C ASN A 879 -29.42 83.56 -30.91
N THR A 880 -29.16 83.25 -29.65
CA THR A 880 -29.76 83.98 -28.51
C THR A 880 -28.73 84.29 -27.44
N ALA A 881 -28.84 85.48 -26.84
CA ALA A 881 -28.05 85.88 -25.69
C ALA A 881 -28.79 86.90 -24.81
N TYR A 882 -28.48 86.94 -23.51
CA TYR A 882 -28.94 88.02 -22.64
C TYR A 882 -28.13 89.31 -22.85
N ASN A 883 -26.80 89.19 -22.74
CA ASN A 883 -25.85 90.19 -23.25
C ASN A 883 -24.90 89.49 -24.23
N LEU A 884 -24.55 90.14 -25.32
CA LEU A 884 -23.70 89.60 -26.37
C LEU A 884 -22.44 90.46 -26.56
N THR A 885 -21.27 89.86 -26.44
CA THR A 885 -20.00 90.50 -26.79
C THR A 885 -19.27 89.61 -27.78
N LEU A 886 -19.06 90.11 -29.00
CA LEU A 886 -18.30 89.40 -30.03
C LEU A 886 -17.07 90.20 -30.40
N THR A 887 -15.92 89.54 -30.45
CA THR A 887 -14.66 90.11 -30.93
C THR A 887 -14.12 89.21 -32.02
N ALA A 888 -13.74 89.77 -33.17
CA ALA A 888 -13.05 89.02 -34.22
C ALA A 888 -11.82 89.79 -34.70
N SER A 889 -10.76 89.07 -35.11
CA SER A 889 -9.54 89.72 -35.61
C SER A 889 -9.73 90.44 -36.94
N SER A 890 -10.73 90.02 -37.74
CA SER A 890 -10.98 90.57 -39.08
C SER A 890 -12.43 90.98 -39.28
N VAL A 891 -13.35 90.03 -39.48
CA VAL A 891 -14.74 90.33 -39.81
C VAL A 891 -15.67 89.62 -38.83
N ILE A 892 -16.74 90.29 -38.40
CA ILE A 892 -17.92 89.64 -37.85
C ILE A 892 -19.00 89.74 -38.94
N ALA A 893 -19.43 88.61 -39.48
CA ALA A 893 -20.44 88.51 -40.52
C ALA A 893 -21.54 87.51 -40.14
N ASP A 894 -22.72 87.59 -40.75
CA ASP A 894 -23.74 86.54 -40.69
C ASP A 894 -24.09 85.97 -42.07
N ASP A 895 -24.57 84.72 -42.07
CA ASP A 895 -25.10 84.04 -43.24
C ASP A 895 -26.50 84.58 -43.58
N ASP A 896 -26.88 84.45 -44.87
CA ASP A 896 -28.28 84.64 -45.26
C ASP A 896 -29.18 83.75 -44.37
N ASN A 897 -30.26 84.33 -43.85
CA ASN A 897 -31.21 83.73 -42.91
C ASN A 897 -30.73 83.55 -41.46
N ALA A 898 -29.61 84.15 -41.06
CA ALA A 898 -29.24 84.19 -39.65
C ALA A 898 -30.24 85.04 -38.84
N GLU A 899 -30.58 84.56 -37.65
CA GLU A 899 -31.40 85.25 -36.67
C GLU A 899 -30.59 85.37 -35.37
N THR A 900 -30.33 86.60 -34.94
CA THR A 900 -29.62 86.86 -33.69
C THR A 900 -30.48 87.76 -32.81
N VAL A 901 -30.95 87.22 -31.68
CA VAL A 901 -31.80 87.91 -30.71
C VAL A 901 -31.02 88.14 -29.42
N VAL A 902 -30.80 89.41 -29.08
CA VAL A 902 -30.12 89.82 -27.86
C VAL A 902 -31.10 90.51 -26.93
N GLN A 903 -31.20 90.07 -25.68
CA GLN A 903 -32.21 90.64 -24.78
C GLN A 903 -31.87 92.08 -24.38
N LYS A 904 -30.62 92.33 -23.97
CA LYS A 904 -30.27 93.56 -23.27
C LYS A 904 -29.23 94.42 -23.97
N PHE A 905 -28.01 93.92 -24.18
CA PHE A 905 -26.88 94.70 -24.70
C PHE A 905 -26.01 93.88 -25.64
N ALA A 906 -25.59 94.47 -26.76
CA ALA A 906 -24.68 93.85 -27.72
C ALA A 906 -23.46 94.74 -28.01
N THR A 907 -22.27 94.16 -28.07
CA THR A 907 -21.02 94.84 -28.47
C THR A 907 -20.25 94.00 -29.48
N PHE A 908 -19.95 94.57 -30.65
CA PHE A 908 -19.14 93.93 -31.69
C PHE A 908 -17.83 94.70 -31.90
N THR A 909 -16.70 93.98 -31.92
CA THR A 909 -15.37 94.56 -32.15
C THR A 909 -14.65 93.76 -33.24
N ALA A 910 -14.37 94.38 -34.40
CA ALA A 910 -13.67 93.76 -35.52
C ALA A 910 -13.17 94.84 -36.51
N ASP A 911 -12.38 94.49 -37.53
CA ASP A 911 -12.08 95.45 -38.61
C ASP A 911 -13.35 95.81 -39.39
N SER A 912 -14.20 94.80 -39.67
CA SER A 912 -15.51 94.99 -40.31
C SER A 912 -16.63 94.21 -39.63
N VAL A 913 -17.84 94.75 -39.64
CA VAL A 913 -19.04 94.09 -39.09
C VAL A 913 -20.20 94.15 -40.09
N TYR A 914 -20.71 93.00 -40.53
CA TYR A 914 -21.83 92.83 -41.47
C TYR A 914 -22.88 91.93 -40.80
N ILE A 915 -23.90 92.51 -40.18
CA ILE A 915 -24.90 91.74 -39.42
C ILE A 915 -26.29 92.20 -39.81
N GLY A 916 -27.17 91.27 -40.17
CA GLY A 916 -28.50 91.64 -40.67
C GLY A 916 -28.44 92.44 -41.97
N ASP A 917 -27.40 92.26 -42.79
CA ASP A 917 -27.20 93.06 -44.00
C ASP A 917 -27.89 92.48 -45.24
N SER A 918 -28.39 91.24 -45.19
CA SER A 918 -29.35 90.70 -46.17
C SER A 918 -30.80 91.00 -45.79
N LEU A 919 -31.69 90.93 -46.78
CA LEU A 919 -33.14 91.14 -46.57
C LEU A 919 -33.82 89.98 -45.83
N THR A 920 -33.10 88.88 -45.64
CA THR A 920 -33.59 87.63 -45.06
C THR A 920 -33.14 87.39 -43.62
N ASP A 921 -32.31 88.28 -43.11
CA ASP A 921 -31.63 88.14 -41.83
C ASP A 921 -32.36 88.97 -40.78
N CYS A 922 -32.15 88.64 -39.51
CA CYS A 922 -32.62 89.49 -38.43
C CYS A 922 -31.59 89.59 -37.31
N PHE A 923 -31.30 90.84 -36.91
CA PHE A 923 -30.59 91.14 -35.69
C PHE A 923 -31.46 92.03 -34.80
N GLU A 924 -31.93 91.48 -33.67
CA GLU A 924 -32.82 92.18 -32.74
C GLU A 924 -32.14 92.43 -31.40
N ILE A 925 -32.35 93.63 -30.85
CA ILE A 925 -32.12 93.92 -29.43
C ILE A 925 -33.45 94.24 -28.77
N VAL A 926 -33.93 93.35 -27.91
CA VAL A 926 -35.29 93.39 -27.34
C VAL A 926 -35.50 94.63 -26.46
N ASP A 927 -34.52 95.00 -25.63
CA ASP A 927 -34.55 96.22 -24.80
C ASP A 927 -34.37 97.53 -25.61
N GLY A 928 -34.23 97.43 -26.94
CA GLY A 928 -34.21 98.54 -27.88
C GLY A 928 -32.83 98.84 -28.49
N PRO A 929 -32.81 99.54 -29.64
CA PRO A 929 -31.62 99.66 -30.49
C PRO A 929 -30.50 100.54 -29.89
N THR A 930 -30.73 101.25 -28.78
CA THR A 930 -29.71 102.09 -28.13
C THR A 930 -28.68 101.31 -27.33
N ASN A 931 -28.91 100.01 -27.11
CA ASN A 931 -28.04 99.13 -26.35
C ASN A 931 -27.09 98.33 -27.25
N PHE A 932 -26.67 98.94 -28.36
CA PHE A 932 -25.76 98.34 -29.34
C PHE A 932 -24.52 99.20 -29.52
N GLU A 933 -23.34 98.57 -29.42
CA GLU A 933 -22.06 99.19 -29.69
C GLU A 933 -21.32 98.43 -30.79
N VAL A 934 -20.81 99.15 -31.80
CA VAL A 934 -19.98 98.59 -32.87
C VAL A 934 -18.66 99.35 -32.94
N ASN A 935 -17.60 98.64 -32.61
CA ASN A 935 -16.22 99.11 -32.65
C ASN A 935 -15.53 98.53 -33.88
N ALA A 936 -15.82 99.10 -35.06
CA ALA A 936 -15.27 98.65 -36.34
C ALA A 936 -14.82 99.80 -37.26
N ILE A 937 -13.92 99.50 -38.20
CA ILE A 937 -13.47 100.46 -39.21
C ILE A 937 -14.61 100.70 -40.22
N THR A 938 -15.30 99.63 -40.61
CA THR A 938 -16.49 99.66 -41.47
C THR A 938 -17.58 98.76 -40.90
N SER A 939 -18.83 99.22 -40.92
CA SER A 939 -19.95 98.40 -40.50
C SER A 939 -21.19 98.59 -41.37
N SER A 940 -21.90 97.49 -41.61
CA SER A 940 -23.24 97.42 -42.19
C SER A 940 -24.08 96.57 -41.26
N VAL A 941 -24.72 97.20 -40.28
CA VAL A 941 -25.59 96.49 -39.34
C VAL A 941 -27.00 97.02 -39.43
N THR A 942 -27.96 96.11 -39.70
CA THR A 942 -29.38 96.43 -39.65
C THR A 942 -29.96 95.87 -38.36
N VAL A 943 -30.42 96.77 -37.46
CA VAL A 943 -31.11 96.36 -36.24
C VAL A 943 -32.61 96.34 -36.48
N GLY A 944 -33.23 95.20 -36.18
CA GLY A 944 -34.64 94.91 -36.32
C GLY A 944 -34.95 94.06 -37.54
N CYS A 945 -35.90 93.14 -37.37
CA CYS A 945 -36.76 92.65 -38.44
C CYS A 945 -38.06 93.48 -38.50
#